data_AF-A0A511R1M5-F1
#
_entry.id   AF-A0A511R1M5-F1
#
_cell.length_a   1.000
_cell.length_b   1.000
_cell.length_c   1.000
_cell.angle_alpha   90.00
_cell.angle_beta   90.00
_cell.angle_gamma   90.00
#
_symmetry.space_group_name_H-M   'P 1'
#
loop_
_entity.id
_entity.type
_entity.pdbx_description
1 polymer ?
#
loop_
_entity_poly.entity_id
_entity_poly.type
_entity_poly.pdbx_seq_one_letter_code
_entity_poly.pdbx_strand_id
1 'polypeptide(L)'
;MQRGWILSLLLGVMAACGGPPQQGDFVGPDIREFLTVNGYPAVRLGNGEVKLLDKPEETKWYLDRFPPPATSEPTALRPQSLPAAVDLTPFQTPVKNQRDRGTCTAFAVVAALEAAYKRTYGLTLDLSEQFLNWQDKVNVLDPKSPPVPPNQSENFLATWGGGSVNYKLQNIMKGQRGIPLENQAPYTASGAFQDSSMWQPPILRTSPQRQMSDVNLSQKLQTYKIPDPFDWLMLPQVALEQGRYRANQVLFANQNSLNDPLWFKTQLAAGREVAFGVHLSGTAQKGTVWKPGEDYHGDHAMLMVGYDDSKQAFRVKNSWGSDWNEGGYVWMSYDFVSKGKVNEAASILSVTPPDFVVYTPQLFLGRYLLDHDGWRGVLDIYHIPDPNLFHFQNDTDRRLGTYYGPDGQARRVNGVIDGRRIDFYIDWDNRGARSYGELSGMHFTGFLADNNLTLAGTVLDNRDGKTYGFYGVKLREYLSSTPRGSLVELNSYVGNWQIDGLDAMAGSFAITAVNASTGQVSGTVFGGSPLVGTVSTSDPRRFSFQLNGQNYEGYLFSWETGVMAGRVGDKGFIATRHDFSAPQVSIQSPQAGATLYRTQTYTLSGQARGDNGSGFIVDLPCRWTSSDSEDTQFPIQGNCNPTITLRPGSPASVTFTLSATAQGGASAQTSVTVNVQNPPNSGPPSVSILAPANGSSASVGNTVLLGGKAVGGTPPYRNYRWTWQAGKTGCAEIDLSVKIVPSMPPGGGQYWDWNTTGAQNIPGGCGFDNDGGTLRLYVTDDLNLTGSASIAFRLYYVPPPR
;
A
#
# COMPACT_ATOMS: atom_id res chain seq x y z
N MET A 1 31.07 -85.31 14.10
CA MET A 1 31.03 -83.84 14.26
C MET A 1 29.68 -83.32 13.73
N GLN A 2 28.52 -83.46 14.37
CA GLN A 2 28.07 -83.16 15.76
C GLN A 2 27.92 -81.65 16.02
N ARG A 3 26.70 -81.13 16.26
CA ARG A 3 25.94 -81.07 17.56
C ARG A 3 26.64 -80.12 18.57
N GLY A 4 25.97 -79.24 19.32
CA GLY A 4 24.53 -79.06 19.61
C GLY A 4 24.13 -77.56 19.65
N TRP A 5 22.85 -77.16 19.74
CA TRP A 5 21.80 -77.53 20.73
C TRP A 5 22.15 -77.04 22.16
N ILE A 6 21.26 -76.38 22.92
CA ILE A 6 19.93 -75.81 22.61
C ILE A 6 19.53 -74.78 23.71
N LEU A 7 18.44 -74.04 23.46
CA LEU A 7 17.45 -73.49 24.42
C LEU A 7 17.59 -73.92 25.91
N SER A 8 17.28 -73.01 26.83
CA SER A 8 15.97 -73.02 27.55
C SER A 8 15.83 -71.93 28.60
N LEU A 9 14.70 -71.22 28.54
CA LEU A 9 13.71 -70.89 29.58
C LEU A 9 13.07 -69.53 29.22
N LEU A 10 11.89 -69.54 28.58
CA LEU A 10 10.54 -69.65 29.18
C LEU A 10 10.05 -68.34 29.84
N LEU A 11 8.78 -67.95 29.78
CA LEU A 11 7.73 -68.06 28.74
C LEU A 11 6.52 -67.24 29.22
N GLY A 12 5.95 -66.37 28.37
CA GLY A 12 4.56 -65.91 28.47
C GLY A 12 4.18 -64.94 29.61
N VAL A 13 3.57 -63.81 29.25
CA VAL A 13 2.13 -63.49 29.40
C VAL A 13 1.91 -62.04 28.89
N MET A 14 0.65 -61.66 28.65
CA MET A 14 0.26 -60.40 28.01
C MET A 14 0.42 -59.16 28.90
N ALA A 15 0.37 -58.00 28.22
CA ALA A 15 -0.07 -56.67 28.67
C ALA A 15 0.98 -55.67 29.21
N ALA A 16 0.78 -54.43 28.72
CA ALA A 16 1.20 -53.13 29.27
C ALA A 16 2.69 -52.88 29.61
N CYS A 17 3.32 -52.00 28.82
CA CYS A 17 3.64 -50.65 29.30
C CYS A 17 3.66 -49.67 28.12
N GLY A 18 3.18 -48.44 28.33
CA GLY A 18 2.96 -47.47 27.25
C GLY A 18 4.22 -46.74 26.77
N GLY A 19 4.21 -46.30 25.51
CA GLY A 19 5.10 -45.25 25.03
C GLY A 19 4.70 -43.87 25.60
N PRO A 20 5.39 -42.78 25.18
CA PRO A 20 5.04 -41.43 25.62
C PRO A 20 3.59 -41.07 25.24
N PRO A 21 2.92 -40.17 25.99
CA PRO A 21 1.60 -39.66 25.62
C PRO A 21 1.61 -39.11 24.21
N GLN A 22 0.60 -39.45 23.41
CA GLN A 22 0.50 -38.94 22.04
C GLN A 22 0.26 -37.44 22.04
N GLN A 23 0.80 -36.74 21.04
CA GLN A 23 0.37 -35.38 20.74
C GLN A 23 -1.07 -35.42 20.21
N GLY A 24 -1.93 -34.70 20.91
CA GLY A 24 -3.34 -34.44 20.65
C GLY A 24 -3.83 -33.51 21.78
N ASP A 25 -4.84 -32.68 21.57
CA ASP A 25 -5.82 -32.75 20.49
C ASP A 25 -5.46 -32.00 19.19
N PHE A 26 -6.18 -32.37 18.13
CA PHE A 26 -6.07 -31.80 16.78
C PHE A 26 -6.58 -30.35 16.74
N VAL A 27 -5.91 -29.48 15.98
CA VAL A 27 -6.56 -28.26 15.46
C VAL A 27 -7.44 -28.62 14.26
N GLY A 28 -8.52 -29.34 14.55
CA GLY A 28 -9.53 -29.72 13.57
C GLY A 28 -9.18 -30.89 12.64
N PRO A 29 -10.17 -31.36 11.86
CA PRO A 29 -10.01 -32.50 10.94
C PRO A 29 -9.31 -32.13 9.62
N ASP A 30 -8.99 -30.84 9.39
CA ASP A 30 -8.62 -30.29 8.07
C ASP A 30 -7.22 -29.65 8.02
N ILE A 31 -6.49 -29.47 9.13
CA ILE A 31 -5.16 -28.82 9.09
C ILE A 31 -4.04 -29.87 9.01
N ARG A 32 -3.16 -29.73 8.01
CA ARG A 32 -1.98 -30.59 7.79
C ARG A 32 -0.75 -30.08 8.52
N GLU A 33 -0.50 -28.78 8.42
CA GLU A 33 0.69 -28.10 8.97
C GLU A 33 0.38 -26.62 9.23
N PHE A 34 0.98 -26.09 10.29
CA PHE A 34 1.20 -24.65 10.46
C PHE A 34 2.56 -24.30 9.85
N LEU A 35 2.63 -23.17 9.16
CA LEU A 35 3.85 -22.71 8.48
C LEU A 35 3.93 -21.18 8.46
N THR A 36 5.07 -20.66 7.99
CA THR A 36 5.27 -19.22 7.76
C THR A 36 5.54 -18.99 6.28
N VAL A 37 4.82 -18.05 5.66
CA VAL A 37 4.96 -17.65 4.26
C VAL A 37 5.30 -16.16 4.23
N ASN A 38 6.46 -15.80 3.66
CA ASN A 38 6.93 -14.41 3.57
C ASN A 38 6.97 -13.63 4.91
N GLY A 39 7.15 -14.32 6.03
CA GLY A 39 7.10 -13.75 7.39
C GLY A 39 5.70 -13.71 8.03
N TYR A 40 4.66 -14.04 7.28
CA TYR A 40 3.28 -14.12 7.76
C TYR A 40 2.90 -15.55 8.15
N PRO A 41 2.13 -15.75 9.23
CA PRO A 41 1.67 -17.06 9.66
C PRO A 41 0.68 -17.65 8.64
N ALA A 42 0.62 -18.96 8.51
CA ALA A 42 -0.26 -19.65 7.58
C ALA A 42 -0.58 -21.09 8.04
N VAL A 43 -1.65 -21.65 7.50
CA VAL A 43 -2.01 -23.08 7.64
C VAL A 43 -2.15 -23.73 6.27
N ARG A 44 -1.62 -24.94 6.11
CA ARG A 44 -1.97 -25.79 4.96
C ARG A 44 -3.09 -26.74 5.35
N LEU A 45 -4.11 -26.81 4.52
CA LEU A 45 -5.27 -27.66 4.72
C LEU A 45 -5.11 -29.05 4.09
N GLY A 46 -6.02 -29.98 4.41
CA GLY A 46 -6.03 -31.37 3.97
C GLY A 46 -6.01 -31.55 2.45
N ASN A 47 -6.58 -30.58 1.73
CA ASN A 47 -6.63 -30.45 0.27
C ASN A 47 -5.34 -29.85 -0.36
N GLY A 48 -4.37 -29.38 0.45
CA GLY A 48 -3.13 -28.74 0.01
C GLY A 48 -3.18 -27.20 -0.10
N GLU A 49 -4.35 -26.58 0.03
CA GLU A 49 -4.54 -25.12 0.05
C GLU A 49 -3.77 -24.49 1.23
N VAL A 50 -3.18 -23.31 1.02
CA VAL A 50 -2.50 -22.54 2.07
C VAL A 50 -3.32 -21.29 2.35
N LYS A 51 -3.87 -21.18 3.57
CA LYS A 51 -4.49 -19.97 4.08
C LYS A 51 -3.47 -19.15 4.85
N LEU A 52 -3.28 -17.89 4.48
CA LEU A 52 -2.53 -16.94 5.30
C LEU A 52 -3.40 -16.51 6.48
N LEU A 53 -2.84 -16.57 7.70
CA LEU A 53 -3.44 -16.05 8.93
C LEU A 53 -2.94 -14.62 9.19
N ASP A 54 -2.91 -13.79 8.14
CA ASP A 54 -2.62 -12.36 8.18
C ASP A 54 -3.83 -11.50 7.76
N LYS A 55 -4.91 -12.15 7.32
CA LYS A 55 -6.17 -11.54 6.89
C LYS A 55 -7.28 -11.81 7.91
N PRO A 56 -8.02 -10.78 8.35
CA PRO A 56 -9.11 -10.95 9.33
C PRO A 56 -10.17 -11.97 8.88
N GLU A 57 -10.43 -12.11 7.59
CA GLU A 57 -11.46 -13.01 7.05
C GLU A 57 -11.05 -14.49 7.20
N GLU A 58 -9.80 -14.81 6.85
CA GLU A 58 -9.27 -16.18 6.91
C GLU A 58 -9.04 -16.62 8.36
N THR A 59 -8.64 -15.70 9.25
CA THR A 59 -8.54 -16.03 10.69
C THR A 59 -9.89 -16.04 11.39
N LYS A 60 -10.88 -15.23 10.96
CA LYS A 60 -12.26 -15.40 11.45
C LYS A 60 -12.81 -16.78 11.06
N TRP A 61 -12.57 -17.23 9.83
CA TRP A 61 -12.89 -18.61 9.42
C TRP A 61 -12.20 -19.65 10.32
N TYR A 62 -10.92 -19.45 10.65
CA TYR A 62 -10.20 -20.32 11.59
C TYR A 62 -10.84 -20.30 12.98
N LEU A 63 -11.19 -19.13 13.54
CA LEU A 63 -11.73 -18.99 14.89
C LEU A 63 -13.19 -19.45 15.02
N ASP A 64 -14.01 -19.26 13.99
CA ASP A 64 -15.38 -19.78 13.93
C ASP A 64 -15.40 -21.32 13.89
N ARG A 65 -14.35 -21.92 13.30
CA ARG A 65 -14.20 -23.38 13.11
C ARG A 65 -13.42 -24.04 14.26
N PHE A 66 -12.46 -23.32 14.85
CA PHE A 66 -11.53 -23.75 15.90
C PHE A 66 -11.41 -22.67 16.99
N PRO A 67 -12.50 -22.40 17.76
CA PRO A 67 -12.45 -21.42 18.83
C PRO A 67 -11.40 -21.80 19.89
N PRO A 68 -10.67 -20.85 20.49
CA PRO A 68 -9.72 -21.14 21.55
C PRO A 68 -10.43 -21.82 22.72
N PRO A 69 -9.78 -22.76 23.45
CA PRO A 69 -10.44 -23.54 24.49
C PRO A 69 -11.17 -22.67 25.52
N ALA A 70 -12.46 -22.95 25.70
CA ALA A 70 -13.24 -22.34 26.77
C ALA A 70 -12.59 -22.68 28.12
N THR A 71 -12.69 -21.75 29.08
CA THR A 71 -12.02 -21.85 30.38
C THR A 71 -12.40 -23.12 31.14
N SER A 72 -11.50 -24.09 31.19
CA SER A 72 -11.44 -24.99 32.33
C SER A 72 -11.00 -24.19 33.56
N GLU A 73 -11.74 -24.29 34.66
CA GLU A 73 -11.19 -24.06 36.00
C GLU A 73 -9.81 -24.74 36.11
N PRO A 74 -8.79 -24.10 36.72
CA PRO A 74 -7.44 -24.65 36.82
C PRO A 74 -7.48 -25.99 37.54
N THR A 75 -7.53 -27.07 36.76
CA THR A 75 -7.76 -28.42 37.26
C THR A 75 -6.58 -28.78 38.14
N ALA A 76 -6.82 -28.95 39.44
CA ALA A 76 -5.79 -29.13 40.44
C ALA A 76 -5.06 -30.47 40.24
N LEU A 77 -4.02 -30.44 39.39
CA LEU A 77 -3.10 -31.53 39.17
C LEU A 77 -2.54 -31.96 40.52
N ARG A 78 -2.81 -33.21 40.91
CA ARG A 78 -2.42 -33.69 42.24
C ARG A 78 -0.90 -33.80 42.32
N PRO A 79 -0.26 -33.36 43.43
CA PRO A 79 1.20 -33.30 43.56
C PRO A 79 1.95 -34.59 43.16
N GLN A 80 1.33 -35.74 43.40
CA GLN A 80 1.93 -37.07 43.21
C GLN A 80 1.97 -37.59 41.76
N SER A 81 1.44 -36.85 40.77
CA SER A 81 1.40 -37.30 39.36
C SER A 81 2.21 -36.44 38.39
N LEU A 82 3.12 -35.60 38.88
CA LEU A 82 4.04 -34.84 38.02
C LEU A 82 5.22 -35.72 37.56
N PRO A 83 5.76 -35.54 36.34
CA PRO A 83 7.00 -36.18 35.91
C PRO A 83 8.18 -35.85 36.86
N ALA A 84 9.17 -36.73 36.97
CA ALA A 84 10.37 -36.48 37.79
C ALA A 84 11.31 -35.42 37.18
N ALA A 85 11.23 -35.21 35.86
CA ALA A 85 11.92 -34.15 35.16
C ALA A 85 11.10 -33.69 33.94
N VAL A 86 11.26 -32.42 33.56
CA VAL A 86 10.63 -31.79 32.40
C VAL A 86 11.64 -30.83 31.78
N ASP A 87 11.80 -30.88 30.46
CA ASP A 87 12.60 -29.90 29.71
C ASP A 87 11.75 -29.26 28.59
N LEU A 88 11.63 -27.94 28.63
CA LEU A 88 10.93 -27.11 27.67
C LEU A 88 11.90 -26.39 26.71
N THR A 89 13.21 -26.55 26.87
CA THR A 89 14.26 -25.95 26.03
C THR A 89 14.05 -26.13 24.51
N PRO A 90 13.54 -27.27 23.98
CA PRO A 90 13.24 -27.41 22.55
C PRO A 90 12.23 -26.39 21.98
N PHE A 91 11.37 -25.84 22.84
CA PHE A 91 10.38 -24.82 22.46
C PHE A 91 10.92 -23.39 22.55
N GLN A 92 12.13 -23.21 23.07
CA GLN A 92 12.74 -21.89 23.20
C GLN A 92 13.25 -21.34 21.86
N THR A 93 13.29 -20.02 21.80
CA THR A 93 14.12 -19.22 20.89
C THR A 93 15.58 -19.19 21.36
N PRO A 94 16.54 -18.74 20.54
CA PRO A 94 17.92 -18.51 20.95
C PRO A 94 18.05 -17.62 22.21
N VAL A 95 19.21 -17.66 22.88
CA VAL A 95 19.47 -16.78 24.02
C VAL A 95 19.91 -15.39 23.54
N LYS A 96 19.08 -14.39 23.84
CA LYS A 96 19.35 -12.97 23.60
C LYS A 96 20.24 -12.36 24.71
N ASN A 97 20.67 -11.11 24.52
CA ASN A 97 21.58 -10.43 25.45
C ASN A 97 21.15 -8.98 25.75
N GLN A 98 20.70 -8.71 26.98
CA GLN A 98 20.32 -7.38 27.48
C GLN A 98 21.51 -6.40 27.64
N ARG A 99 22.75 -6.91 27.56
CA ARG A 99 23.99 -6.18 27.86
C ARG A 99 23.97 -5.57 29.27
N ASP A 100 24.43 -4.33 29.39
CA ASP A 100 24.49 -3.49 30.58
C ASP A 100 23.15 -2.80 30.92
N ARG A 101 22.10 -3.01 30.13
CA ARG A 101 20.76 -2.48 30.40
C ARG A 101 19.95 -3.39 31.33
N GLY A 102 19.30 -2.83 32.33
CA GLY A 102 18.42 -3.51 33.29
C GLY A 102 17.02 -3.89 32.74
N THR A 103 16.93 -4.44 31.52
CA THR A 103 15.65 -4.76 30.85
C THR A 103 15.25 -6.24 30.96
N CYS A 104 15.84 -7.00 31.89
CA CYS A 104 15.63 -8.42 32.12
C CYS A 104 14.15 -8.86 32.19
N THR A 105 13.27 -8.06 32.80
CA THR A 105 11.82 -8.34 32.86
C THR A 105 11.15 -8.33 31.49
N ALA A 106 11.66 -7.57 30.51
CA ALA A 106 11.18 -7.63 29.13
C ALA A 106 11.62 -8.92 28.44
N PHE A 107 12.90 -9.30 28.55
CA PHE A 107 13.43 -10.55 27.99
C PHE A 107 12.75 -11.80 28.58
N ALA A 108 12.47 -11.83 29.88
CA ALA A 108 11.77 -12.94 30.52
C ALA A 108 10.34 -13.11 29.99
N VAL A 109 9.61 -12.00 29.78
CA VAL A 109 8.24 -12.02 29.27
C VAL A 109 8.17 -12.28 27.76
N VAL A 110 9.09 -11.71 26.98
CA VAL A 110 9.21 -12.00 25.54
C VAL A 110 9.54 -13.47 25.30
N ALA A 111 10.55 -14.04 25.98
CA ALA A 111 10.90 -15.45 25.79
C ALA A 111 9.78 -16.41 26.24
N ALA A 112 8.95 -16.03 27.22
CA ALA A 112 7.73 -16.76 27.57
C ALA A 112 6.68 -16.69 26.45
N LEU A 113 6.49 -15.52 25.85
CA LEU A 113 5.51 -15.28 24.80
C LEU A 113 5.91 -15.95 23.47
N GLU A 114 7.17 -15.85 23.07
CA GLU A 114 7.75 -16.54 21.91
C GLU A 114 7.54 -18.06 22.03
N ALA A 115 7.82 -18.64 23.20
CA ALA A 115 7.60 -20.07 23.46
C ALA A 115 6.11 -20.45 23.41
N ALA A 116 5.21 -19.61 23.96
CA ALA A 116 3.77 -19.83 23.88
C ALA A 116 3.26 -19.79 22.42
N TYR A 117 3.72 -18.84 21.60
CA TYR A 117 3.38 -18.81 20.16
C TYR A 117 3.93 -20.04 19.40
N LYS A 118 5.15 -20.50 19.72
CA LYS A 118 5.73 -21.71 19.14
C LYS A 118 4.95 -22.98 19.52
N ARG A 119 4.37 -23.01 20.73
CA ARG A 119 3.51 -24.11 21.22
C ARG A 119 2.13 -24.10 20.56
N THR A 120 1.45 -22.95 20.56
CA THR A 120 0.04 -22.84 20.13
C THR A 120 -0.13 -22.82 18.61
N TYR A 121 0.84 -22.25 17.87
CA TYR A 121 0.73 -22.02 16.43
C TYR A 121 1.95 -22.51 15.62
N GLY A 122 2.92 -23.17 16.24
CA GLY A 122 4.18 -23.59 15.58
C GLY A 122 5.14 -22.44 15.23
N LEU A 123 4.77 -21.19 15.53
CA LEU A 123 5.49 -19.99 15.07
C LEU A 123 6.78 -19.78 15.86
N THR A 124 7.92 -19.82 15.16
CA THR A 124 9.18 -19.32 15.72
C THR A 124 9.26 -17.82 15.45
N LEU A 125 8.98 -17.03 16.49
CA LEU A 125 9.01 -15.57 16.46
C LEU A 125 10.30 -15.04 17.09
N ASP A 126 10.67 -13.82 16.72
CA ASP A 126 11.67 -13.00 17.41
C ASP A 126 11.00 -11.64 17.69
N LEU A 127 10.62 -11.41 18.95
CA LEU A 127 9.79 -10.27 19.37
C LEU A 127 10.61 -9.18 20.05
N SER A 128 10.19 -7.92 19.89
CA SER A 128 10.95 -6.78 20.40
C SER A 128 10.84 -6.60 21.93
N GLU A 129 11.93 -6.87 22.65
CA GLU A 129 12.07 -6.46 24.05
C GLU A 129 12.11 -4.94 24.22
N GLN A 130 12.60 -4.19 23.23
CA GLN A 130 12.66 -2.72 23.30
C GLN A 130 11.26 -2.12 23.24
N PHE A 131 10.37 -2.63 22.38
CA PHE A 131 8.97 -2.21 22.33
C PHE A 131 8.23 -2.59 23.62
N LEU A 132 8.40 -3.81 24.15
CA LEU A 132 7.79 -4.18 25.42
C LEU A 132 8.35 -3.36 26.59
N ASN A 133 9.64 -3.00 26.59
CA ASN A 133 10.18 -2.11 27.61
C ASN A 133 9.63 -0.69 27.49
N TRP A 134 9.31 -0.24 26.27
CA TRP A 134 8.67 1.05 26.03
C TRP A 134 7.19 1.08 26.43
N GLN A 135 6.39 0.11 25.99
CA GLN A 135 4.97 -0.05 26.33
C GLN A 135 4.75 0.01 27.86
N ASP A 136 5.68 -0.58 28.61
CA ASP A 136 5.70 -0.60 30.07
C ASP A 136 5.85 0.79 30.73
N LYS A 137 6.48 1.78 30.07
CA LYS A 137 6.71 3.13 30.63
C LYS A 137 5.69 4.16 30.14
N VAL A 138 5.09 3.96 28.97
CA VAL A 138 3.96 4.79 28.52
C VAL A 138 2.62 4.39 29.12
N ASN A 139 2.56 3.32 29.93
CA ASN A 139 1.32 2.84 30.56
C ASN A 139 1.15 3.29 32.01
N VAL A 140 2.22 3.35 32.81
CA VAL A 140 2.17 3.81 34.21
C VAL A 140 2.86 5.15 34.37
N LEU A 141 2.10 6.06 34.96
CA LEU A 141 2.48 7.41 35.36
C LEU A 141 2.29 7.45 36.89
N ASP A 142 3.29 7.81 37.70
CA ASP A 142 3.36 7.38 39.11
C ASP A 142 2.29 8.03 40.02
N PRO A 143 1.43 7.24 40.70
CA PRO A 143 0.33 7.76 41.51
C PRO A 143 0.71 8.17 42.96
N LYS A 144 1.94 7.94 43.44
CA LYS A 144 2.26 8.06 44.88
C LYS A 144 2.66 9.46 45.38
N SER A 145 2.78 10.44 44.49
CA SER A 145 3.00 11.84 44.88
C SER A 145 1.68 12.62 44.91
N PRO A 146 1.46 13.52 45.91
CA PRO A 146 0.46 14.59 45.80
C PRO A 146 0.84 15.55 44.64
N PRO A 147 0.08 16.62 44.37
CA PRO A 147 0.59 17.75 43.56
C PRO A 147 1.84 18.37 44.23
N VAL A 148 3.02 17.88 43.85
CA VAL A 148 4.33 18.34 44.33
C VAL A 148 4.81 19.51 43.46
N PRO A 149 5.53 20.51 44.01
CA PRO A 149 6.10 21.62 43.24
C PRO A 149 7.02 21.20 42.06
N PRO A 150 7.42 22.13 41.16
CA PRO A 150 8.06 21.86 39.85
C PRO A 150 9.48 21.23 39.84
N ASN A 151 9.71 20.15 40.60
CA ASN A 151 10.97 19.43 40.70
C ASN A 151 10.83 17.90 40.80
N GLN A 152 9.69 17.33 40.38
CA GLN A 152 9.45 15.88 40.21
C GLN A 152 8.62 15.59 38.93
N SER A 153 8.69 14.36 38.39
CA SER A 153 8.22 14.06 37.01
C SER A 153 8.24 12.53 36.66
N GLU A 154 7.67 12.10 35.51
CA GLU A 154 7.57 10.69 34.97
C GLU A 154 8.41 10.52 33.66
N ASN A 155 8.38 9.46 32.81
CA ASN A 155 9.18 9.45 31.55
C ASN A 155 8.62 8.68 30.33
N PHE A 156 8.97 9.10 29.09
CA PHE A 156 8.41 8.54 27.82
C PHE A 156 9.37 7.67 26.97
N LEU A 157 10.69 7.92 27.01
CA LEU A 157 11.67 7.26 26.12
C LEU A 157 11.97 5.78 26.47
N ALA A 158 11.55 5.33 27.66
CA ALA A 158 11.90 4.02 28.22
C ALA A 158 13.40 3.65 28.14
N THR A 159 14.23 4.69 28.25
CA THR A 159 15.67 4.62 28.52
C THR A 159 15.92 3.65 29.66
N TRP A 160 15.46 4.02 30.86
CA TRP A 160 15.70 3.32 32.13
C TRP A 160 15.24 1.85 32.16
N GLY A 161 16.01 1.05 32.88
CA GLY A 161 15.69 -0.34 33.21
C GLY A 161 14.76 -0.46 34.41
N GLY A 162 14.56 -1.70 34.87
CA GLY A 162 13.63 -2.04 35.93
C GLY A 162 12.19 -2.16 35.43
N GLY A 163 11.38 -2.92 36.16
CA GLY A 163 9.99 -3.24 35.83
C GLY A 163 9.53 -4.44 36.65
N SER A 164 8.41 -5.03 36.26
CA SER A 164 7.89 -6.27 36.86
C SER A 164 7.43 -7.21 35.74
N VAL A 165 7.75 -8.49 35.87
CA VAL A 165 7.23 -9.59 35.03
C VAL A 165 5.71 -9.61 35.08
N ASN A 166 5.13 -9.55 36.28
CA ASN A 166 3.68 -9.54 36.47
C ASN A 166 3.04 -8.33 35.79
N TYR A 167 3.63 -7.13 35.95
CA TYR A 167 3.11 -5.91 35.34
C TYR A 167 3.24 -5.93 33.80
N LYS A 168 4.38 -6.36 33.24
CA LYS A 168 4.55 -6.52 31.78
C LYS A 168 3.58 -7.54 31.18
N LEU A 169 3.33 -8.66 31.88
CA LEU A 169 2.32 -9.65 31.46
C LEU A 169 0.89 -9.10 31.53
N GLN A 170 0.55 -8.29 32.55
CA GLN A 170 -0.73 -7.58 32.58
C GLN A 170 -0.85 -6.53 31.46
N ASN A 171 0.24 -5.83 31.13
CA ASN A 171 0.29 -4.84 30.05
C ASN A 171 -0.01 -5.43 28.66
N ILE A 172 0.40 -6.67 28.37
CA ILE A 172 0.08 -7.34 27.10
C ILE A 172 -1.23 -8.14 27.14
N MET A 173 -1.65 -8.63 28.33
CA MET A 173 -2.90 -9.38 28.48
C MET A 173 -4.14 -8.47 28.54
N LYS A 174 -4.10 -7.42 29.35
CA LYS A 174 -5.20 -6.45 29.51
C LYS A 174 -5.07 -5.27 28.56
N GLY A 175 -3.86 -4.73 28.41
CA GLY A 175 -3.62 -3.63 27.50
C GLY A 175 -3.86 -4.08 26.06
N GLN A 176 -4.53 -3.24 25.27
CA GLN A 176 -4.96 -3.58 23.92
C GLN A 176 -3.80 -3.57 22.88
N ARG A 177 -2.55 -3.38 23.33
CA ARG A 177 -1.35 -3.22 22.50
C ARG A 177 -0.51 -4.49 22.48
N GLY A 178 -0.23 -5.04 21.30
CA GLY A 178 0.65 -6.20 21.12
C GLY A 178 2.10 -5.83 20.86
N ILE A 179 3.00 -6.80 20.99
CA ILE A 179 4.44 -6.65 20.70
C ILE A 179 4.67 -6.90 19.19
N PRO A 180 5.53 -6.12 18.51
CA PRO A 180 5.96 -6.35 17.13
C PRO A 180 7.16 -7.32 17.05
N LEU A 181 7.61 -7.64 15.84
CA LEU A 181 8.86 -8.35 15.63
C LEU A 181 10.08 -7.47 16.00
N GLU A 182 11.18 -8.10 16.40
CA GLU A 182 12.45 -7.41 16.73
C GLU A 182 12.97 -6.57 15.57
N ASN A 183 12.87 -7.06 14.32
CA ASN A 183 13.28 -6.29 13.13
C ASN A 183 12.37 -5.07 12.83
N GLN A 184 11.23 -4.92 13.49
CA GLN A 184 10.32 -3.76 13.39
C GLN A 184 10.60 -2.72 14.49
N ALA A 185 11.22 -3.10 15.60
CA ALA A 185 11.63 -2.21 16.69
C ALA A 185 12.91 -2.72 17.39
N PRO A 186 14.10 -2.59 16.77
CA PRO A 186 15.31 -3.29 17.23
C PRO A 186 15.81 -2.88 18.63
N TYR A 187 16.44 -3.81 19.32
CA TYR A 187 16.93 -3.63 20.68
C TYR A 187 18.19 -2.76 20.77
N THR A 188 18.04 -1.56 21.32
CA THR A 188 19.14 -0.63 21.63
C THR A 188 20.06 -1.21 22.71
N ALA A 189 21.08 -1.95 22.31
CA ALA A 189 21.97 -2.71 23.20
C ALA A 189 23.10 -1.89 23.87
N SER A 190 22.93 -0.56 24.02
CA SER A 190 23.94 0.36 24.56
C SER A 190 23.56 0.86 25.95
N GLY A 191 24.42 0.65 26.96
CA GLY A 191 24.24 1.17 28.32
C GLY A 191 24.21 2.69 28.42
N ALA A 192 24.73 3.43 27.43
CA ALA A 192 24.56 4.89 27.36
C ALA A 192 23.08 5.31 27.24
N PHE A 193 22.21 4.42 26.74
CA PHE A 193 20.75 4.61 26.76
C PHE A 193 20.13 4.41 28.16
N GLN A 194 20.94 4.04 29.16
CA GLN A 194 20.55 3.89 30.58
C GLN A 194 21.42 4.66 31.57
N ASP A 195 22.36 5.48 31.11
CA ASP A 195 23.24 6.22 32.00
C ASP A 195 22.48 7.26 32.85
N SER A 196 22.33 6.95 34.14
CA SER A 196 21.73 7.81 35.16
C SER A 196 22.76 8.62 35.95
N SER A 197 24.07 8.38 35.74
CA SER A 197 25.15 9.04 36.49
C SER A 197 25.29 10.55 36.21
N MET A 198 24.63 11.01 35.15
CA MET A 198 24.57 12.43 34.74
C MET A 198 23.69 13.30 35.66
N TRP A 199 23.13 12.74 36.73
CA TRP A 199 22.43 13.46 37.81
C TRP A 199 22.99 13.09 39.19
N GLN A 200 23.32 14.08 40.02
CA GLN A 200 23.57 13.90 41.45
C GLN A 200 22.51 14.66 42.26
N PRO A 201 21.57 13.93 42.87
CA PRO A 201 21.45 13.97 44.33
C PRO A 201 21.32 12.55 44.93
N PRO A 202 21.53 12.37 46.26
CA PRO A 202 21.41 11.07 46.91
C PRO A 202 19.95 10.58 46.94
N ILE A 203 19.69 9.41 46.36
CA ILE A 203 18.35 8.78 46.28
C ILE A 203 18.47 7.30 46.71
N LEU A 204 17.59 6.87 47.62
CA LEU A 204 17.56 5.49 48.13
C LEU A 204 16.69 4.58 47.25
N ARG A 205 17.04 3.28 47.22
CA ARG A 205 16.41 2.21 46.39
C ARG A 205 14.89 2.03 46.57
N THR A 206 14.27 2.64 47.57
CA THR A 206 12.84 2.49 47.90
C THR A 206 11.94 3.58 47.34
N SER A 207 12.47 4.52 46.55
CA SER A 207 11.65 5.55 45.90
C SER A 207 10.77 4.96 44.77
N PRO A 208 9.47 5.31 44.73
CA PRO A 208 8.69 5.30 43.49
C PRO A 208 9.32 6.19 42.40
N GLN A 209 8.81 6.11 41.17
CA GLN A 209 9.51 6.43 39.93
C GLN A 209 9.82 7.93 39.74
N ARG A 210 10.92 8.26 39.04
CA ARG A 210 11.54 9.61 39.06
C ARG A 210 12.13 10.11 37.73
N GLN A 211 11.39 11.03 37.11
CA GLN A 211 11.81 12.37 36.61
C GLN A 211 12.11 12.67 35.12
N MET A 212 11.09 13.08 34.34
CA MET A 212 11.19 13.76 33.03
C MET A 212 9.94 14.56 32.58
N SER A 213 8.71 14.03 32.74
CA SER A 213 7.45 14.37 32.04
C SER A 213 6.95 15.82 32.00
N ASP A 214 7.17 16.66 33.01
CA ASP A 214 6.91 18.12 32.90
C ASP A 214 8.08 18.81 32.14
N VAL A 215 8.55 18.17 31.07
CA VAL A 215 9.70 18.48 30.18
C VAL A 215 9.67 19.90 29.60
N ASN A 216 8.54 20.59 29.76
CA ASN A 216 7.95 21.48 28.79
C ASN A 216 7.26 22.69 29.44
N LEU A 217 6.74 22.54 30.67
CA LEU A 217 6.16 23.65 31.45
C LEU A 217 7.21 24.31 32.39
N SER A 218 8.41 23.72 32.48
CA SER A 218 9.56 24.26 33.18
C SER A 218 10.18 25.44 32.42
N GLN A 219 10.26 26.63 33.05
CA GLN A 219 11.05 27.75 32.55
C GLN A 219 12.57 27.51 32.58
N LYS A 220 13.04 26.41 33.17
CA LYS A 220 14.45 26.00 33.12
C LYS A 220 14.67 25.00 31.99
N LEU A 221 15.61 25.35 31.11
CA LEU A 221 16.16 24.44 30.10
C LEU A 221 16.72 23.17 30.77
N GLN A 222 16.35 21.98 30.28
CA GLN A 222 16.99 20.72 30.65
C GLN A 222 17.70 20.14 29.43
N THR A 223 18.99 19.82 29.58
CA THR A 223 19.82 19.28 28.49
C THR A 223 19.98 17.77 28.68
N TYR A 224 19.20 16.98 27.94
CA TYR A 224 19.29 15.53 27.97
C TYR A 224 20.44 15.06 27.07
N LYS A 225 21.45 14.41 27.65
CA LYS A 225 22.47 13.65 26.90
C LYS A 225 21.91 12.28 26.49
N ILE A 226 20.92 12.30 25.61
CA ILE A 226 20.55 11.11 24.83
C ILE A 226 21.67 10.93 23.78
N PRO A 227 22.14 9.71 23.44
CA PRO A 227 23.25 9.54 22.51
C PRO A 227 22.98 10.11 21.12
N ASP A 228 23.67 11.17 20.74
CA ASP A 228 23.37 11.97 19.54
C ASP A 228 23.94 11.32 18.25
N PRO A 229 23.23 11.33 17.10
CA PRO A 229 21.87 11.81 16.89
C PRO A 229 20.82 10.77 17.30
N PHE A 230 19.98 11.12 18.28
CA PHE A 230 18.82 10.31 18.66
C PHE A 230 17.54 10.92 18.09
N ASP A 231 17.16 10.48 16.89
CA ASP A 231 15.90 10.91 16.28
C ASP A 231 14.71 10.47 17.14
N TRP A 232 13.69 11.32 17.21
CA TRP A 232 12.50 11.12 18.05
C TRP A 232 11.58 10.00 17.54
N LEU A 233 11.92 9.39 16.40
CA LEU A 233 11.33 8.20 15.80
C LEU A 233 11.62 6.89 16.57
N MET A 234 11.68 6.96 17.91
CA MET A 234 11.84 5.83 18.84
C MET A 234 10.85 4.68 18.62
N LEU A 235 9.72 4.98 17.97
CA LEU A 235 8.69 4.04 17.56
C LEU A 235 8.59 4.11 16.05
N PRO A 236 9.21 3.17 15.31
CA PRO A 236 8.95 3.03 13.89
C PRO A 236 7.44 2.86 13.67
N GLN A 237 6.86 3.57 12.70
CA GLN A 237 5.41 3.47 12.43
C GLN A 237 4.99 2.01 12.19
N VAL A 238 5.84 1.23 11.51
CA VAL A 238 5.66 -0.23 11.31
C VAL A 238 5.56 -1.02 12.63
N ALA A 239 6.19 -0.59 13.72
CA ALA A 239 6.06 -1.24 15.04
C ALA A 239 4.67 -1.00 15.65
N LEU A 240 4.12 0.21 15.48
CA LEU A 240 2.75 0.53 15.87
C LEU A 240 1.72 -0.18 14.97
N GLU A 241 2.04 -0.36 13.70
CA GLU A 241 1.19 -1.00 12.69
C GLU A 241 1.28 -2.54 12.66
N GLN A 242 2.24 -3.15 13.35
CA GLN A 242 2.44 -4.61 13.37
C GLN A 242 2.53 -5.19 14.79
N GLY A 243 2.39 -4.34 15.83
CA GLY A 243 2.34 -4.73 17.24
C GLY A 243 1.09 -5.52 17.59
N ARG A 244 1.13 -6.85 17.35
CA ARG A 244 -0.03 -7.77 17.41
C ARG A 244 0.14 -8.98 18.32
N TYR A 245 1.38 -9.39 18.63
CA TYR A 245 1.64 -10.60 19.42
C TYR A 245 1.43 -10.34 20.92
N ARG A 246 0.54 -11.08 21.60
CA ARG A 246 0.21 -10.85 23.01
C ARG A 246 -0.36 -12.08 23.73
N ALA A 247 -0.30 -12.05 25.06
CA ALA A 247 -0.98 -13.03 25.89
C ALA A 247 -2.50 -12.80 25.85
N ASN A 248 -3.27 -13.89 25.83
CA ASN A 248 -4.73 -13.87 25.98
C ASN A 248 -5.12 -14.12 27.45
N GLN A 249 -4.42 -15.03 28.12
CA GLN A 249 -4.63 -15.38 29.53
C GLN A 249 -3.28 -15.66 30.22
N VAL A 250 -3.15 -15.23 31.47
CA VAL A 250 -1.95 -15.40 32.31
C VAL A 250 -2.36 -15.84 33.72
N LEU A 251 -1.68 -16.85 34.25
CA LEU A 251 -1.78 -17.26 35.65
C LEU A 251 -0.65 -16.62 36.45
N PHE A 252 -0.99 -15.82 37.46
CA PHE A 252 -0.04 -15.19 38.36
C PHE A 252 0.10 -16.02 39.65
N ALA A 253 1.33 -16.17 40.16
CA ALA A 253 1.56 -16.78 41.46
C ALA A 253 1.01 -15.88 42.58
N ASN A 254 0.33 -16.48 43.55
CA ASN A 254 -0.01 -15.81 44.81
C ASN A 254 1.14 -15.98 45.84
N GLN A 255 1.05 -15.28 46.97
CA GLN A 255 2.10 -15.25 47.99
C GLN A 255 2.51 -16.63 48.55
N ASN A 256 1.59 -17.60 48.57
CA ASN A 256 1.88 -18.97 48.99
C ASN A 256 2.60 -19.73 47.85
N SER A 257 2.14 -19.56 46.61
CA SER A 257 2.73 -20.17 45.41
C SER A 257 4.19 -19.73 45.17
N LEU A 258 4.56 -18.49 45.49
CA LEU A 258 5.93 -17.98 45.33
C LEU A 258 6.97 -18.75 46.15
N ASN A 259 6.56 -19.40 47.24
CA ASN A 259 7.43 -20.18 48.12
C ASN A 259 7.29 -21.70 47.93
N ASP A 260 6.43 -22.16 47.02
CA ASP A 260 6.10 -23.57 46.80
C ASP A 260 6.66 -24.08 45.45
N PRO A 261 7.75 -24.88 45.44
CA PRO A 261 8.30 -25.46 44.22
C PRO A 261 7.29 -26.29 43.42
N LEU A 262 6.26 -26.85 44.05
CA LEU A 262 5.23 -27.63 43.36
C LEU A 262 4.44 -26.76 42.38
N TRP A 263 4.11 -25.51 42.73
CA TRP A 263 3.36 -24.63 41.83
C TRP A 263 4.11 -24.39 40.51
N PHE A 264 5.41 -24.11 40.59
CA PHE A 264 6.30 -23.96 39.43
C PHE A 264 6.39 -25.26 38.62
N LYS A 265 6.65 -26.39 39.28
CA LYS A 265 6.69 -27.72 38.63
C LYS A 265 5.38 -28.05 37.92
N THR A 266 4.24 -27.64 38.47
CA THR A 266 2.90 -27.86 37.89
C THR A 266 2.70 -27.09 36.59
N GLN A 267 3.17 -25.84 36.50
CA GLN A 267 3.08 -25.08 35.23
C GLN A 267 4.01 -25.68 34.18
N LEU A 268 5.26 -25.98 34.56
CA LEU A 268 6.25 -26.56 33.67
C LEU A 268 5.81 -27.93 33.13
N ALA A 269 5.26 -28.79 33.98
CA ALA A 269 4.70 -30.09 33.58
C ALA A 269 3.46 -29.96 32.68
N ALA A 270 2.69 -28.88 32.81
CA ALA A 270 1.61 -28.52 31.89
C ALA A 270 2.12 -27.86 30.59
N GLY A 271 3.43 -27.92 30.32
CA GLY A 271 4.04 -27.35 29.12
C GLY A 271 4.10 -25.82 29.10
N ARG A 272 4.01 -25.16 30.27
CA ARG A 272 4.00 -23.70 30.40
C ARG A 272 5.24 -23.21 31.15
N GLU A 273 6.06 -22.44 30.47
CA GLU A 273 7.17 -21.70 31.08
C GLU A 273 6.69 -20.75 32.20
N VAL A 274 7.58 -20.48 33.17
CA VAL A 274 7.32 -19.53 34.26
C VAL A 274 8.30 -18.35 34.15
N ALA A 275 7.81 -17.18 33.77
CA ALA A 275 8.59 -15.95 33.88
C ALA A 275 8.58 -15.52 35.35
N PHE A 276 9.74 -15.13 35.90
CA PHE A 276 9.86 -14.84 37.33
C PHE A 276 10.91 -13.77 37.65
N GLY A 277 10.67 -13.03 38.73
CA GLY A 277 11.61 -12.11 39.37
C GLY A 277 12.24 -12.74 40.61
N VAL A 278 13.53 -12.47 40.83
CA VAL A 278 14.33 -13.12 41.89
C VAL A 278 15.39 -12.18 42.46
N HIS A 279 15.53 -12.22 43.78
CA HIS A 279 16.65 -11.64 44.51
C HIS A 279 17.88 -12.54 44.35
N LEU A 280 18.84 -12.09 43.55
CA LEU A 280 20.05 -12.87 43.26
C LEU A 280 20.95 -12.96 44.50
N SER A 281 21.43 -14.17 44.76
CA SER A 281 22.26 -14.53 45.91
C SER A 281 23.10 -15.76 45.57
N GLY A 282 24.32 -15.84 46.09
CA GLY A 282 25.32 -16.84 45.71
C GLY A 282 25.80 -16.74 44.25
N THR A 283 26.95 -17.36 43.95
CA THR A 283 27.55 -17.34 42.62
C THR A 283 27.08 -18.49 41.72
N ALA A 284 26.63 -18.18 40.51
CA ALA A 284 26.39 -19.16 39.46
C ALA A 284 27.72 -19.70 38.89
N GLN A 285 28.10 -20.93 39.25
CA GLN A 285 29.28 -21.60 38.70
C GLN A 285 28.91 -22.45 37.46
N LYS A 286 29.74 -22.42 36.42
CA LYS A 286 29.44 -23.04 35.12
C LYS A 286 29.36 -24.56 35.22
N GLY A 287 28.27 -25.13 34.69
CA GLY A 287 28.03 -26.59 34.73
C GLY A 287 27.63 -27.13 36.10
N THR A 288 27.12 -26.29 37.00
CA THR A 288 26.68 -26.68 38.36
C THR A 288 25.28 -26.16 38.67
N VAL A 289 24.63 -26.76 39.68
CA VAL A 289 23.38 -26.22 40.24
C VAL A 289 23.70 -24.98 41.09
N TRP A 290 23.28 -23.81 40.62
CA TRP A 290 23.32 -22.57 41.38
C TRP A 290 22.40 -22.66 42.59
N LYS A 291 22.96 -22.43 43.78
CA LYS A 291 22.24 -22.37 45.06
C LYS A 291 22.25 -20.93 45.59
N PRO A 292 21.17 -20.48 46.26
CA PRO A 292 21.14 -19.16 46.86
C PRO A 292 22.10 -19.07 48.05
N GLY A 293 22.75 -17.92 48.19
CA GLY A 293 23.56 -17.56 49.35
C GLY A 293 22.81 -16.67 50.36
N GLU A 294 23.54 -16.25 51.39
CA GLU A 294 23.10 -15.21 52.34
C GLU A 294 23.42 -13.78 51.86
N ASP A 295 24.26 -13.67 50.84
CA ASP A 295 24.59 -12.44 50.14
C ASP A 295 23.45 -11.98 49.19
N TYR A 296 23.45 -10.69 48.84
CA TYR A 296 22.49 -10.10 47.92
C TYR A 296 23.24 -9.38 46.79
N HIS A 297 22.98 -9.79 45.55
CA HIS A 297 23.66 -9.29 44.35
C HIS A 297 22.79 -8.35 43.50
N GLY A 298 21.52 -8.15 43.86
CA GLY A 298 20.56 -7.36 43.10
C GLY A 298 19.31 -8.15 42.73
N ASP A 299 18.41 -7.50 41.99
CA ASP A 299 17.15 -8.08 41.53
C ASP A 299 17.26 -8.35 40.03
N HIS A 300 16.77 -9.51 39.59
CA HIS A 300 16.84 -9.93 38.18
C HIS A 300 15.60 -10.73 37.79
N ALA A 301 15.33 -10.85 36.50
CA ALA A 301 14.21 -11.62 35.98
C ALA A 301 14.64 -12.58 34.86
N MET A 302 14.10 -13.79 34.91
CA MET A 302 14.48 -14.92 34.04
C MET A 302 13.26 -15.79 33.72
N LEU A 303 13.46 -16.83 32.91
CA LEU A 303 12.42 -17.76 32.50
C LEU A 303 12.75 -19.18 32.95
N MET A 304 11.90 -19.80 33.77
CA MET A 304 11.98 -21.24 34.04
C MET A 304 11.42 -22.00 32.84
N VAL A 305 12.21 -22.95 32.35
CA VAL A 305 11.97 -23.77 31.15
C VAL A 305 12.11 -25.27 31.45
N GLY A 306 11.99 -25.68 32.71
CA GLY A 306 12.05 -27.09 33.09
C GLY A 306 12.43 -27.30 34.55
N TYR A 307 12.52 -28.57 34.96
CA TYR A 307 13.00 -28.99 36.26
C TYR A 307 13.50 -30.43 36.23
N ASP A 308 14.28 -30.80 37.25
CA ASP A 308 14.79 -32.16 37.42
C ASP A 308 14.94 -32.48 38.91
N ASP A 309 14.14 -33.42 39.42
CA ASP A 309 14.15 -33.83 40.82
C ASP A 309 15.43 -34.58 41.21
N SER A 310 16.18 -35.16 40.26
CA SER A 310 17.51 -35.73 40.54
C SER A 310 18.55 -34.63 40.84
N LYS A 311 18.31 -33.40 40.38
CA LYS A 311 19.15 -32.21 40.59
C LYS A 311 18.61 -31.29 41.68
N GLN A 312 17.36 -31.48 42.11
CA GLN A 312 16.62 -30.57 42.98
C GLN A 312 16.67 -29.12 42.46
N ALA A 313 16.45 -28.96 41.15
CA ALA A 313 16.68 -27.71 40.43
C ALA A 313 15.73 -27.48 39.25
N PHE A 314 15.40 -26.21 39.00
CA PHE A 314 14.75 -25.71 37.80
C PHE A 314 15.78 -25.45 36.69
N ARG A 315 15.41 -25.73 35.44
CA ARG A 315 16.14 -25.26 34.26
C ARG A 315 15.71 -23.84 33.94
N VAL A 316 16.67 -22.92 33.80
CA VAL A 316 16.39 -21.49 33.64
C VAL A 316 17.13 -20.93 32.42
N LYS A 317 16.39 -20.22 31.56
CA LYS A 317 16.92 -19.40 30.45
C LYS A 317 17.19 -17.99 30.98
N ASN A 318 18.41 -17.51 30.76
CA ASN A 318 18.85 -16.16 31.14
C ASN A 318 18.95 -15.25 29.89
N SER A 319 19.20 -13.97 30.10
CA SER A 319 19.24 -12.91 29.06
C SER A 319 20.58 -12.19 29.00
N TRP A 320 21.68 -12.87 29.38
CA TRP A 320 23.06 -12.35 29.37
C TRP A 320 23.90 -12.87 28.20
N GLY A 321 23.26 -13.43 27.17
CA GLY A 321 23.92 -14.02 25.99
C GLY A 321 24.33 -15.50 26.16
N SER A 322 24.60 -16.14 25.02
CA SER A 322 24.94 -17.57 24.91
C SER A 322 26.23 -17.98 25.63
N ASP A 323 27.20 -17.06 25.73
CA ASP A 323 28.53 -17.38 26.25
C ASP A 323 28.52 -17.56 27.78
N TRP A 324 27.50 -17.02 28.43
CA TRP A 324 27.28 -17.16 29.87
C TRP A 324 26.81 -18.57 30.24
N ASN A 325 27.51 -19.18 31.21
CA ASN A 325 27.17 -20.49 31.77
C ASN A 325 26.93 -21.60 30.70
N GLU A 326 25.80 -22.30 30.70
CA GLU A 326 25.50 -23.41 29.80
C GLU A 326 24.72 -22.92 28.56
N GLY A 327 25.39 -22.20 27.65
CA GLY A 327 24.75 -21.71 26.43
C GLY A 327 23.71 -20.60 26.68
N GLY A 328 23.88 -19.85 27.78
CA GLY A 328 22.91 -18.87 28.28
C GLY A 328 21.88 -19.43 29.28
N TYR A 329 21.98 -20.72 29.62
CA TYR A 329 21.13 -21.38 30.60
C TYR A 329 21.87 -21.72 31.90
N VAL A 330 21.11 -22.00 32.96
CA VAL A 330 21.60 -22.46 34.27
C VAL A 330 20.60 -23.43 34.91
N TRP A 331 21.08 -24.28 35.83
CA TRP A 331 20.22 -25.00 36.77
C TRP A 331 20.16 -24.23 38.10
N MET A 332 18.99 -23.74 38.50
CA MET A 332 18.78 -23.04 39.78
C MET A 332 18.09 -23.97 40.78
N SER A 333 18.67 -24.15 41.96
CA SER A 333 18.12 -25.03 42.98
C SER A 333 16.72 -24.60 43.44
N TYR A 334 15.87 -25.57 43.79
CA TYR A 334 14.56 -25.36 44.41
C TYR A 334 14.63 -24.47 45.67
N ASP A 335 15.80 -24.40 46.32
CA ASP A 335 16.12 -23.48 47.41
C ASP A 335 15.82 -22.00 47.10
N PHE A 336 15.91 -21.54 45.84
CA PHE A 336 15.55 -20.16 45.48
C PHE A 336 14.05 -19.89 45.70
N VAL A 337 13.20 -20.89 45.50
CA VAL A 337 11.75 -20.82 45.74
C VAL A 337 11.46 -21.07 47.22
N SER A 338 11.91 -22.18 47.79
CA SER A 338 11.57 -22.55 49.18
C SER A 338 12.13 -21.61 50.26
N LYS A 339 13.18 -20.84 49.95
CA LYS A 339 13.73 -19.78 50.82
C LYS A 339 13.23 -18.37 50.47
N GLY A 340 12.19 -18.25 49.64
CA GLY A 340 11.54 -16.97 49.33
C GLY A 340 12.42 -15.93 48.64
N LYS A 341 13.37 -16.36 47.79
CA LYS A 341 14.18 -15.45 46.98
C LYS A 341 13.43 -15.02 45.71
N VAL A 342 12.45 -15.80 45.25
CA VAL A 342 11.55 -15.45 44.14
C VAL A 342 10.44 -14.52 44.65
N ASN A 343 10.27 -13.37 44.01
CA ASN A 343 9.38 -12.29 44.50
C ASN A 343 8.18 -12.00 43.58
N GLU A 344 8.23 -12.44 42.32
CA GLU A 344 7.10 -12.50 41.40
C GLU A 344 7.25 -13.70 40.45
N ALA A 345 6.13 -14.28 40.00
CA ALA A 345 6.14 -15.36 39.01
C ALA A 345 4.78 -15.45 38.30
N ALA A 346 4.81 -15.77 37.00
CA ALA A 346 3.61 -15.98 36.20
C ALA A 346 3.86 -16.86 34.97
N SER A 347 2.80 -17.52 34.49
CA SER A 347 2.81 -18.37 33.30
C SER A 347 1.69 -17.96 32.34
N ILE A 348 2.02 -17.89 31.05
CA ILE A 348 1.03 -17.66 29.99
C ILE A 348 0.20 -18.95 29.83
N LEU A 349 -1.13 -18.82 29.88
CA LEU A 349 -2.08 -19.92 29.70
C LEU A 349 -2.50 -20.07 28.23
N SER A 350 -2.69 -18.94 27.54
CA SER A 350 -2.99 -18.86 26.12
C SER A 350 -2.52 -17.53 25.54
N VAL A 351 -2.25 -17.51 24.23
CA VAL A 351 -1.89 -16.32 23.43
C VAL A 351 -3.01 -15.98 22.46
N THR A 352 -3.08 -14.73 21.98
CA THR A 352 -4.05 -14.38 20.94
C THR A 352 -3.58 -14.86 19.56
N PRO A 353 -4.50 -15.06 18.59
CA PRO A 353 -4.16 -15.27 17.19
C PRO A 353 -3.10 -14.29 16.65
N PRO A 354 -2.23 -14.74 15.74
CA PRO A 354 -1.10 -13.94 15.25
C PRO A 354 -1.50 -12.89 14.20
N ASP A 355 -2.76 -12.87 13.76
CA ASP A 355 -3.35 -11.86 12.88
C ASP A 355 -3.92 -10.66 13.65
N PHE A 356 -4.02 -10.76 14.99
CA PHE A 356 -4.97 -9.99 15.79
C PHE A 356 -4.93 -8.49 15.47
N VAL A 357 -6.11 -7.94 15.19
CA VAL A 357 -6.29 -6.59 14.63
C VAL A 357 -5.50 -5.54 15.42
N VAL A 358 -4.66 -4.82 14.68
CA VAL A 358 -3.83 -3.70 15.14
C VAL A 358 -4.70 -2.68 15.87
N TYR A 359 -4.40 -2.40 17.14
CA TYR A 359 -5.30 -1.61 17.96
C TYR A 359 -5.19 -0.12 17.67
N THR A 360 -6.21 0.43 17.02
CA THR A 360 -6.22 1.77 16.41
C THR A 360 -5.68 2.90 17.30
N PRO A 361 -6.00 3.01 18.60
CA PRO A 361 -5.41 4.03 19.47
C PRO A 361 -3.88 4.05 19.53
N GLN A 362 -3.18 2.93 19.31
CA GLN A 362 -1.71 2.90 19.28
C GLN A 362 -1.13 3.62 18.07
N LEU A 363 -1.90 3.78 17.00
CA LEU A 363 -1.52 4.49 15.79
C LEU A 363 -1.54 6.02 15.95
N PHE A 364 -2.08 6.55 17.05
CA PHE A 364 -1.94 7.97 17.40
C PHE A 364 -0.60 8.32 18.04
N LEU A 365 0.17 7.34 18.55
CA LEU A 365 1.42 7.65 19.25
C LEU A 365 2.51 8.12 18.29
N GLY A 366 3.24 9.17 18.68
CA GLY A 366 4.31 9.79 17.89
C GLY A 366 4.16 11.32 17.78
N ARG A 367 5.06 11.91 16.98
CA ARG A 367 5.12 13.35 16.69
C ARG A 367 4.33 13.68 15.42
N TYR A 368 3.45 14.67 15.50
CA TYR A 368 2.79 15.31 14.37
C TYR A 368 3.29 16.74 14.19
N LEU A 369 3.55 17.14 12.94
CA LEU A 369 3.52 18.54 12.55
C LEU A 369 2.05 18.95 12.39
N LEU A 370 1.54 19.77 13.32
CA LEU A 370 0.15 20.17 13.43
C LEU A 370 -0.04 21.56 12.81
N ASP A 371 -1.05 21.72 11.97
CA ASP A 371 -1.46 23.00 11.40
C ASP A 371 -2.96 23.17 11.64
N HIS A 372 -3.34 24.21 12.40
CA HIS A 372 -4.73 24.60 12.60
C HIS A 372 -4.94 26.00 12.02
N ASP A 373 -5.63 26.07 10.90
CA ASP A 373 -5.88 27.30 10.16
C ASP A 373 -4.62 28.17 9.92
N GLY A 374 -3.48 27.56 9.57
CA GLY A 374 -2.18 28.24 9.38
C GLY A 374 -1.35 28.41 10.65
N TRP A 375 -1.86 28.06 11.83
CA TRP A 375 -1.11 28.08 13.09
C TRP A 375 -0.32 26.78 13.24
N ARG A 376 0.91 26.78 12.73
CA ARG A 376 1.81 25.62 12.72
C ARG A 376 2.49 25.37 14.07
N GLY A 377 2.51 24.12 14.53
CA GLY A 377 3.11 23.69 15.79
C GLY A 377 3.40 22.20 15.83
N VAL A 378 4.03 21.72 16.90
CA VAL A 378 4.39 20.30 17.05
C VAL A 378 3.49 19.66 18.10
N LEU A 379 2.80 18.58 17.76
CA LEU A 379 1.98 17.78 18.68
C LEU A 379 2.65 16.42 18.93
N ASP A 380 3.14 16.21 20.14
CA ASP A 380 3.67 14.93 20.60
C ASP A 380 2.60 14.18 21.41
N ILE A 381 2.16 13.04 20.90
CA ILE A 381 1.26 12.11 21.61
C ILE A 381 2.10 10.92 22.09
N TYR A 382 2.23 10.75 23.40
CA TYR A 382 3.07 9.71 24.01
C TYR A 382 2.38 8.91 25.12
N HIS A 383 1.13 9.24 25.47
CA HIS A 383 0.27 8.43 26.35
C HIS A 383 -1.05 8.08 25.65
N ILE A 384 -1.64 6.96 26.03
CA ILE A 384 -3.04 6.61 25.73
C ILE A 384 -3.73 6.48 27.08
N PRO A 385 -4.65 7.40 27.44
CA PRO A 385 -5.30 7.38 28.74
C PRO A 385 -6.26 6.19 28.83
N ASP A 386 -6.03 5.30 29.81
CA ASP A 386 -6.94 4.20 30.12
C ASP A 386 -7.67 4.47 31.45
N PRO A 387 -8.96 4.89 31.39
CA PRO A 387 -9.73 5.25 32.57
C PRO A 387 -10.17 4.04 33.41
N ASN A 388 -9.93 2.80 32.96
CA ASN A 388 -10.31 1.57 33.66
C ASN A 388 -9.12 0.89 34.35
N LEU A 389 -7.90 1.12 33.86
CA LEU A 389 -6.67 0.62 34.49
C LEU A 389 -6.12 1.60 35.55
N PHE A 390 -6.33 2.91 35.41
CA PHE A 390 -5.71 3.91 36.27
C PHE A 390 -6.68 5.03 36.72
N HIS A 391 -6.94 5.09 38.02
CA HIS A 391 -7.63 6.20 38.69
C HIS A 391 -6.63 6.96 39.57
N PHE A 392 -6.58 8.28 39.44
CA PHE A 392 -5.54 9.12 40.08
C PHE A 392 -6.17 10.11 41.04
N GLN A 393 -6.02 9.89 42.35
CA GLN A 393 -6.54 10.80 43.40
C GLN A 393 -8.06 11.10 43.29
N ASN A 394 -8.83 10.13 42.75
CA ASN A 394 -10.24 10.20 42.34
C ASN A 394 -10.53 10.88 40.99
N ASP A 395 -9.54 11.51 40.34
CA ASP A 395 -9.64 11.97 38.95
C ASP A 395 -9.44 10.81 37.95
N THR A 396 -9.99 11.00 36.74
CA THR A 396 -9.78 10.12 35.57
C THR A 396 -8.55 10.59 34.80
N ASP A 397 -7.64 9.69 34.38
CA ASP A 397 -6.57 10.13 33.48
C ASP A 397 -7.12 10.52 32.11
N ARG A 398 -6.65 11.65 31.60
CA ARG A 398 -6.93 12.17 30.26
C ARG A 398 -5.65 12.62 29.56
N ARG A 399 -4.46 12.40 30.12
CA ARG A 399 -3.20 12.85 29.51
C ARG A 399 -2.99 12.20 28.12
N LEU A 400 -2.49 12.96 27.16
CA LEU A 400 -2.12 12.47 25.82
C LEU A 400 -0.67 12.80 25.49
N GLY A 401 -0.25 14.03 25.80
CA GLY A 401 1.14 14.45 25.63
C GLY A 401 1.34 15.95 25.72
N THR A 402 2.10 16.52 24.77
CA THR A 402 2.46 17.95 24.76
C THR A 402 2.32 18.54 23.34
N TYR A 403 1.88 19.80 23.27
CA TYR A 403 1.89 20.60 22.05
C TYR A 403 2.82 21.81 22.20
N TYR A 404 3.58 22.15 21.16
CA TYR A 404 4.45 23.31 21.05
C TYR A 404 3.89 24.26 19.98
N GLY A 405 3.57 25.50 20.33
CA GLY A 405 3.09 26.51 19.38
C GLY A 405 4.21 27.26 18.64
N PRO A 406 3.87 28.18 17.71
CA PRO A 406 4.82 29.12 17.09
C PRO A 406 5.66 29.94 18.08
N ASP A 407 5.19 30.10 19.33
CA ASP A 407 5.90 30.78 20.41
C ASP A 407 6.97 29.90 21.10
N GLY A 408 7.15 28.66 20.64
CA GLY A 408 8.01 27.65 21.27
C GLY A 408 7.57 27.25 22.68
N GLN A 409 6.44 27.75 23.17
CA GLN A 409 5.93 27.44 24.49
C GLN A 409 5.15 26.14 24.42
N ALA A 410 5.61 25.18 25.20
CA ALA A 410 4.99 23.88 25.27
C ALA A 410 3.78 23.91 26.22
N ARG A 411 2.75 23.11 25.92
CA ARG A 411 1.43 23.12 26.55
C ARG A 411 0.95 21.68 26.71
N ARG A 412 0.41 21.35 27.89
CA ARG A 412 -0.11 20.00 28.19
C ARG A 412 -1.32 19.69 27.31
N VAL A 413 -1.36 18.48 26.77
CA VAL A 413 -2.49 17.97 25.97
C VAL A 413 -3.21 16.89 26.75
N ASN A 414 -4.48 17.15 27.08
CA ASN A 414 -5.40 16.19 27.67
C ASN A 414 -6.53 15.87 26.67
N GLY A 415 -7.22 14.74 26.81
CA GLY A 415 -8.23 14.26 25.87
C GLY A 415 -8.65 12.80 26.05
N VAL A 416 -9.22 12.22 24.99
CA VAL A 416 -9.61 10.80 24.87
C VAL A 416 -9.39 10.30 23.44
N ILE A 417 -9.23 8.99 23.27
CA ILE A 417 -9.17 8.31 21.96
C ILE A 417 -10.25 7.22 21.94
N ASP A 418 -11.00 7.13 20.84
CA ASP A 418 -11.98 6.06 20.58
C ASP A 418 -11.93 5.66 19.10
N GLY A 419 -11.62 4.38 18.82
CA GLY A 419 -11.43 3.89 17.46
C GLY A 419 -10.41 4.72 16.65
N ARG A 420 -10.84 5.28 15.51
CA ARG A 420 -10.07 6.20 14.66
C ARG A 420 -10.20 7.68 15.06
N ARG A 421 -10.91 8.01 16.15
CA ARG A 421 -11.17 9.38 16.62
C ARG A 421 -10.32 9.74 17.85
N ILE A 422 -9.89 10.99 17.92
CA ILE A 422 -9.28 11.61 19.10
C ILE A 422 -9.96 12.94 19.40
N ASP A 423 -10.32 13.17 20.66
CA ASP A 423 -10.73 14.48 21.17
C ASP A 423 -9.61 14.97 22.09
N PHE A 424 -8.96 16.07 21.74
CA PHE A 424 -7.87 16.64 22.54
C PHE A 424 -8.01 18.14 22.75
N TYR A 425 -7.42 18.63 23.84
CA TYR A 425 -7.57 19.98 24.33
C TYR A 425 -6.20 20.63 24.47
N ILE A 426 -6.06 21.83 23.88
CA ILE A 426 -4.87 22.69 24.02
C ILE A 426 -5.35 24.03 24.58
N ASP A 427 -4.99 24.32 25.82
CA ASP A 427 -5.19 25.65 26.38
C ASP A 427 -4.04 26.56 25.98
N TRP A 428 -4.38 27.57 25.18
CA TRP A 428 -3.40 28.47 24.61
C TRP A 428 -2.80 29.42 25.65
N ASP A 429 -3.62 29.82 26.63
CA ASP A 429 -3.36 30.94 27.54
C ASP A 429 -2.80 30.47 28.89
N ASN A 430 -3.16 29.27 29.34
CA ASN A 430 -2.65 28.68 30.58
C ASN A 430 -1.38 27.84 30.35
N ARG A 431 -0.24 28.35 30.83
CA ARG A 431 1.08 27.67 30.76
C ARG A 431 1.42 26.83 31.99
N GLY A 432 0.48 26.65 32.93
CA GLY A 432 0.69 25.90 34.17
C GLY A 432 0.38 24.41 34.06
N ALA A 433 0.96 23.60 34.94
CA ALA A 433 0.64 22.18 35.05
C ALA A 433 -0.78 22.00 35.62
N ARG A 434 -1.66 21.34 34.84
CA ARG A 434 -3.08 21.09 35.18
C ARG A 434 -3.32 19.73 35.83
N SER A 435 -4.53 19.54 36.36
CA SER A 435 -5.02 18.19 36.71
C SER A 435 -4.94 17.27 35.49
N TYR A 436 -4.71 15.99 35.75
CA TYR A 436 -4.59 14.95 34.73
C TYR A 436 -5.92 14.63 34.06
N GLY A 437 -7.05 15.03 34.66
CA GLY A 437 -8.40 14.88 34.10
C GLY A 437 -9.03 16.13 33.48
N GLU A 438 -8.37 17.29 33.55
CA GLU A 438 -8.96 18.57 33.11
C GLU A 438 -9.06 18.66 31.57
N LEU A 439 -10.24 19.02 31.03
CA LEU A 439 -10.49 19.22 29.60
C LEU A 439 -10.92 20.67 29.37
N SER A 440 -10.02 21.49 28.82
CA SER A 440 -10.17 22.95 28.79
C SER A 440 -9.19 23.57 27.79
N GLY A 441 -9.60 24.67 27.15
CA GLY A 441 -8.87 25.31 26.04
C GLY A 441 -9.57 25.11 24.69
N MET A 442 -8.79 25.19 23.61
CA MET A 442 -9.27 24.89 22.25
C MET A 442 -9.53 23.38 22.15
N HIS A 443 -10.70 22.99 21.63
CA HIS A 443 -11.11 21.58 21.51
C HIS A 443 -10.94 21.09 20.08
N PHE A 444 -10.02 20.14 19.89
CA PHE A 444 -9.76 19.46 18.64
C PHE A 444 -10.54 18.14 18.60
N THR A 445 -11.34 17.94 17.56
CA THR A 445 -11.96 16.65 17.21
C THR A 445 -11.30 16.14 15.93
N GLY A 446 -10.36 15.19 16.07
CA GLY A 446 -9.55 14.64 14.99
C GLY A 446 -9.89 13.20 14.65
N PHE A 447 -9.63 12.83 13.40
CA PHE A 447 -9.80 11.48 12.87
C PHE A 447 -8.52 11.04 12.14
N LEU A 448 -8.10 9.80 12.34
CA LEU A 448 -6.92 9.23 11.70
C LEU A 448 -7.28 8.75 10.28
N ALA A 449 -6.60 9.26 9.25
CA ALA A 449 -6.77 8.80 7.86
C ALA A 449 -6.20 7.39 7.66
N ASP A 450 -6.57 6.69 6.59
CA ASP A 450 -6.18 5.28 6.36
C ASP A 450 -4.67 5.05 6.33
N ASN A 451 -3.88 6.02 5.88
CA ASN A 451 -2.42 5.91 5.87
C ASN A 451 -1.77 5.95 7.27
N ASN A 452 -2.55 6.11 8.36
CA ASN A 452 -2.15 6.19 9.77
C ASN A 452 -1.10 7.27 10.13
N LEU A 453 -0.64 8.05 9.15
CA LEU A 453 0.32 9.14 9.25
C LEU A 453 -0.37 10.51 9.23
N THR A 454 -1.65 10.56 8.88
CA THR A 454 -2.43 11.78 8.75
C THR A 454 -3.54 11.82 9.80
N LEU A 455 -3.54 12.88 10.61
CA LEU A 455 -4.64 13.26 11.49
C LEU A 455 -5.35 14.47 10.86
N ALA A 456 -6.67 14.48 10.80
CA ALA A 456 -7.42 15.62 10.27
C ALA A 456 -8.79 15.76 10.94
N GLY A 457 -9.33 16.98 10.97
CA GLY A 457 -10.64 17.23 11.55
C GLY A 457 -10.88 18.71 11.83
N THR A 458 -11.52 18.99 12.97
CA THR A 458 -11.98 20.33 13.33
C THR A 458 -11.46 20.77 14.69
N VAL A 459 -11.07 22.04 14.83
CA VAL A 459 -10.86 22.69 16.13
C VAL A 459 -11.96 23.71 16.40
N LEU A 460 -12.52 23.68 17.60
CA LEU A 460 -13.33 24.76 18.17
C LEU A 460 -12.40 25.65 18.98
N ASP A 461 -12.17 26.88 18.51
CA ASP A 461 -11.35 27.86 19.20
C ASP A 461 -12.20 28.55 20.29
N ASN A 462 -11.79 28.39 21.55
CA ASN A 462 -12.49 28.97 22.69
C ASN A 462 -12.27 30.49 22.85
N ARG A 463 -11.35 31.08 22.05
CA ARG A 463 -10.99 32.50 22.11
C ARG A 463 -11.92 33.37 21.25
N ASP A 464 -12.50 32.82 20.19
CA ASP A 464 -13.45 33.51 19.30
C ASP A 464 -14.78 32.77 19.06
N GLY A 465 -14.89 31.52 19.52
CA GLY A 465 -16.09 30.70 19.45
C GLY A 465 -16.34 30.04 18.08
N LYS A 466 -15.38 30.08 17.14
CA LYS A 466 -15.55 29.51 15.79
C LYS A 466 -14.92 28.14 15.66
N THR A 467 -15.43 27.39 14.68
CA THR A 467 -14.84 26.12 14.23
C THR A 467 -13.96 26.35 13.00
N TYR A 468 -12.81 25.70 12.99
CA TYR A 468 -11.80 25.74 11.93
C TYR A 468 -11.37 24.33 11.53
N GLY A 469 -10.74 24.19 10.37
CA GLY A 469 -10.06 22.95 9.98
C GLY A 469 -8.69 22.83 10.66
N PHE A 470 -8.28 21.59 10.94
CA PHE A 470 -6.89 21.31 11.29
C PHE A 470 -6.40 20.01 10.66
N TYR A 471 -5.08 19.92 10.47
CA TYR A 471 -4.40 18.68 10.14
C TYR A 471 -3.17 18.46 11.02
N GLY A 472 -2.73 17.21 11.11
CA GLY A 472 -1.46 16.80 11.70
C GLY A 472 -0.80 15.74 10.84
N VAL A 473 0.51 15.82 10.63
CA VAL A 473 1.26 14.86 9.79
C VAL A 473 2.48 14.26 10.49
N LYS A 474 2.61 12.93 10.40
CA LYS A 474 3.76 12.14 10.85
C LYS A 474 4.71 11.85 9.69
N LEU A 475 6.01 11.74 10.00
CA LEU A 475 7.08 11.31 9.09
C LEU A 475 7.21 12.09 7.76
N ARG A 476 6.58 13.26 7.65
CA ARG A 476 6.63 14.15 6.50
C ARG A 476 6.54 15.61 6.94
N GLU A 477 7.05 16.50 6.10
CA GLU A 477 6.95 17.95 6.27
C GLU A 477 5.50 18.46 6.23
N TYR A 478 5.31 19.72 6.62
CA TYR A 478 4.09 20.47 6.33
C TYR A 478 3.80 20.46 4.83
N LEU A 479 2.50 20.50 4.48
CA LEU A 479 2.08 20.39 3.09
C LEU A 479 2.52 21.61 2.27
N SER A 480 3.15 21.37 1.12
CA SER A 480 3.57 22.39 0.17
C SER A 480 2.39 22.85 -0.69
N SER A 481 1.52 23.67 -0.10
CA SER A 481 0.40 24.33 -0.80
C SER A 481 0.88 25.56 -1.58
N THR A 482 0.19 25.93 -2.68
CA THR A 482 0.35 27.26 -3.30
C THR A 482 -0.31 28.31 -2.40
N PRO A 483 0.42 29.20 -1.69
CA PRO A 483 -0.19 30.07 -0.70
C PRO A 483 -1.02 31.16 -1.38
N ARG A 484 -2.33 31.18 -1.09
CA ARG A 484 -3.21 32.31 -1.42
C ARG A 484 -3.78 32.88 -0.12
N GLY A 485 -3.04 33.83 0.44
CA GLY A 485 -3.53 34.69 1.51
C GLY A 485 -4.58 35.65 0.96
N SER A 486 -5.85 35.27 1.09
CA SER A 486 -7.01 36.08 0.80
C SER A 486 -8.08 35.84 1.87
N LEU A 487 -9.08 36.72 1.94
CA LEU A 487 -10.31 36.37 2.62
C LEU A 487 -10.90 35.11 1.98
N VAL A 488 -11.57 34.28 2.78
CA VAL A 488 -12.26 33.08 2.24
C VAL A 488 -13.54 33.53 1.56
N GLU A 489 -13.62 33.24 0.28
CA GLU A 489 -14.75 33.55 -0.59
C GLU A 489 -15.24 32.27 -1.26
N LEU A 490 -16.45 32.29 -1.84
CA LEU A 490 -16.97 31.14 -2.58
C LEU A 490 -16.10 30.79 -3.81
N ASN A 491 -15.31 31.74 -4.32
CA ASN A 491 -14.33 31.49 -5.38
C ASN A 491 -13.06 30.75 -4.90
N SER A 492 -12.77 30.74 -3.59
CA SER A 492 -11.55 30.12 -3.04
C SER A 492 -11.52 28.60 -3.20
N TYR A 493 -12.69 28.00 -3.47
CA TYR A 493 -12.86 26.59 -3.84
C TYR A 493 -12.50 26.29 -5.29
N VAL A 494 -12.61 27.26 -6.21
CA VAL A 494 -12.50 27.01 -7.65
C VAL A 494 -11.07 26.66 -8.02
N GLY A 495 -10.87 25.45 -8.55
CA GLY A 495 -9.56 24.85 -8.79
C GLY A 495 -9.58 23.32 -8.75
N ASN A 496 -8.40 22.75 -8.97
CA ASN A 496 -8.13 21.33 -8.84
C ASN A 496 -7.67 20.99 -7.42
N TRP A 497 -8.14 19.88 -6.89
CA TRP A 497 -7.87 19.39 -5.54
C TRP A 497 -7.46 17.93 -5.57
N GLN A 498 -6.37 17.61 -4.88
CA GLN A 498 -5.92 16.24 -4.60
C GLN A 498 -6.25 15.91 -3.14
N ILE A 499 -6.67 14.68 -2.87
CA ILE A 499 -6.92 14.20 -1.50
C ILE A 499 -5.69 13.45 -1.01
N ASP A 500 -5.27 13.76 0.22
CA ASP A 500 -4.11 13.20 0.89
C ASP A 500 -4.54 12.48 2.18
N GLY A 501 -3.99 11.27 2.40
CA GLY A 501 -4.17 10.48 3.64
C GLY A 501 -5.05 9.24 3.50
N LEU A 502 -5.83 9.13 2.43
CA LEU A 502 -6.60 7.93 2.07
C LEU A 502 -5.85 7.10 1.02
N ASP A 503 -6.28 5.85 0.81
CA ASP A 503 -5.73 5.00 -0.26
C ASP A 503 -5.91 5.63 -1.64
N ALA A 504 -4.94 5.41 -2.54
CA ALA A 504 -4.71 6.20 -3.76
C ALA A 504 -5.81 6.16 -4.86
N MET A 505 -6.99 5.60 -4.58
CA MET A 505 -8.19 5.70 -5.41
C MET A 505 -9.22 6.74 -4.90
N ALA A 506 -8.96 7.36 -3.74
CA ALA A 506 -9.69 8.51 -3.21
C ALA A 506 -8.77 9.75 -3.24
N GLY A 507 -8.82 10.61 -4.25
CA GLY A 507 -9.76 10.68 -5.36
C GLY A 507 -9.90 12.12 -5.80
N SER A 508 -8.94 12.60 -6.59
CA SER A 508 -8.81 14.01 -6.99
C SER A 508 -10.09 14.54 -7.65
N PHE A 509 -10.37 15.83 -7.47
CA PHE A 509 -11.56 16.48 -8.04
C PHE A 509 -11.28 17.92 -8.51
N ALA A 510 -12.12 18.42 -9.40
CA ALA A 510 -12.08 19.79 -9.90
C ALA A 510 -13.38 20.51 -9.52
N ILE A 511 -13.29 21.67 -8.86
CA ILE A 511 -14.39 22.61 -8.66
C ILE A 511 -14.29 23.68 -9.75
N THR A 512 -15.32 23.79 -10.59
CA THR A 512 -15.37 24.75 -11.70
C THR A 512 -16.19 25.99 -11.37
N ALA A 513 -17.18 25.89 -10.48
CA ALA A 513 -17.95 27.02 -9.96
C ALA A 513 -18.60 26.71 -8.60
N VAL A 514 -18.96 27.77 -7.86
CA VAL A 514 -19.81 27.70 -6.68
C VAL A 514 -20.93 28.73 -6.84
N ASN A 515 -22.18 28.32 -6.62
CA ASN A 515 -23.36 29.19 -6.75
C ASN A 515 -23.43 30.19 -5.58
N ALA A 516 -23.44 31.48 -5.89
CA ALA A 516 -23.39 32.55 -4.89
C ALA A 516 -24.63 32.61 -3.96
N SER A 517 -25.78 32.07 -4.36
CA SER A 517 -27.03 32.12 -3.59
C SER A 517 -27.33 30.82 -2.85
N THR A 518 -26.98 29.66 -3.43
CA THR A 518 -27.28 28.33 -2.84
C THR A 518 -26.07 27.64 -2.23
N GLY A 519 -24.85 28.14 -2.49
CA GLY A 519 -23.61 27.46 -2.11
C GLY A 519 -23.32 26.17 -2.90
N GLN A 520 -24.17 25.81 -3.86
CA GLN A 520 -24.04 24.58 -4.64
C GLN A 520 -22.76 24.58 -5.48
N VAL A 521 -22.01 23.48 -5.42
CA VAL A 521 -20.78 23.28 -6.16
C VAL A 521 -21.05 22.64 -7.52
N SER A 522 -20.38 23.13 -8.55
CA SER A 522 -20.28 22.50 -9.87
C SER A 522 -18.84 22.04 -10.08
N GLY A 523 -18.67 20.82 -10.60
CA GLY A 523 -17.35 20.23 -10.80
C GLY A 523 -17.40 18.78 -11.25
N THR A 524 -16.25 18.11 -11.26
CA THR A 524 -16.10 16.69 -11.61
C THR A 524 -15.07 16.01 -10.73
N VAL A 525 -15.34 14.77 -10.33
CA VAL A 525 -14.33 13.85 -9.79
C VAL A 525 -13.50 13.32 -10.95
N PHE A 526 -12.17 13.27 -10.82
CA PHE A 526 -11.33 12.64 -11.84
C PHE A 526 -11.62 11.13 -11.86
N GLY A 527 -12.17 10.67 -12.98
CA GLY A 527 -12.95 9.42 -13.08
C GLY A 527 -14.28 9.60 -13.81
N GLY A 528 -14.79 10.83 -13.91
CA GLY A 528 -15.91 11.22 -14.79
C GLY A 528 -17.25 11.46 -14.10
N SER A 529 -17.38 11.10 -12.81
CA SER A 529 -18.56 11.43 -12.01
C SER A 529 -18.69 12.93 -11.78
N PRO A 530 -19.90 13.52 -11.80
CA PRO A 530 -20.10 14.90 -11.40
C PRO A 530 -19.77 15.08 -9.91
N LEU A 531 -19.13 16.19 -9.56
CA LEU A 531 -18.99 16.60 -8.16
C LEU A 531 -20.32 17.16 -7.69
N VAL A 532 -20.87 16.60 -6.61
CA VAL A 532 -22.11 17.06 -5.98
C VAL A 532 -21.79 17.52 -4.56
N GLY A 533 -22.22 18.72 -4.19
CA GLY A 533 -21.98 19.22 -2.84
C GLY A 533 -22.34 20.69 -2.65
N THR A 534 -22.10 21.18 -1.44
CA THR A 534 -22.35 22.57 -1.05
C THR A 534 -21.21 23.15 -0.20
N VAL A 535 -21.06 24.47 -0.31
CA VAL A 535 -20.31 25.34 0.60
C VAL A 535 -21.32 26.21 1.34
N SER A 536 -21.10 26.52 2.61
CA SER A 536 -21.97 27.45 3.36
C SER A 536 -21.83 28.88 2.81
N THR A 537 -22.93 29.57 2.55
CA THR A 537 -22.89 30.96 2.03
C THR A 537 -22.69 32.02 3.11
N SER A 538 -22.93 31.68 4.39
CA SER A 538 -22.76 32.59 5.54
C SER A 538 -21.42 32.42 6.27
N ASP A 539 -20.81 31.24 6.17
CA ASP A 539 -19.41 30.99 6.53
C ASP A 539 -18.78 30.15 5.41
N PRO A 540 -18.13 30.79 4.41
CA PRO A 540 -17.62 30.11 3.23
C PRO A 540 -16.52 29.10 3.53
N ARG A 541 -16.08 28.91 4.77
CA ARG A 541 -15.07 27.89 5.11
C ARG A 541 -15.66 26.48 5.21
N ARG A 542 -16.94 26.31 5.55
CA ARG A 542 -17.55 24.98 5.77
C ARG A 542 -18.11 24.40 4.47
N PHE A 543 -17.81 23.12 4.20
CA PHE A 543 -18.31 22.39 3.03
C PHE A 543 -18.81 20.97 3.33
N SER A 544 -19.58 20.41 2.39
CA SER A 544 -19.93 18.98 2.32
C SER A 544 -19.98 18.53 0.85
N PHE A 545 -19.13 17.57 0.47
CA PHE A 545 -19.00 17.07 -0.91
C PHE A 545 -19.24 15.56 -0.97
N GLN A 546 -19.83 15.09 -2.07
CA GLN A 546 -19.92 13.66 -2.39
C GLN A 546 -18.90 13.30 -3.46
N LEU A 547 -17.99 12.37 -3.12
CA LEU A 547 -16.97 11.82 -4.00
C LEU A 547 -17.10 10.30 -3.99
N ASN A 548 -17.28 9.68 -5.15
CA ASN A 548 -17.41 8.21 -5.31
C ASN A 548 -18.41 7.54 -4.34
N GLY A 549 -19.52 8.24 -4.04
CA GLY A 549 -20.58 7.77 -3.13
C GLY A 549 -20.34 7.99 -1.64
N GLN A 550 -19.19 8.54 -1.24
CA GLN A 550 -18.84 8.88 0.14
C GLN A 550 -19.02 10.39 0.41
N ASN A 551 -19.47 10.76 1.61
CA ASN A 551 -19.62 12.17 2.01
C ASN A 551 -18.40 12.67 2.79
N TYR A 552 -17.75 13.68 2.24
CA TYR A 552 -16.60 14.39 2.78
C TYR A 552 -17.09 15.72 3.38
N GLU A 553 -16.93 15.91 4.68
CA GLU A 553 -17.28 17.16 5.35
C GLU A 553 -16.06 17.75 6.06
N GLY A 554 -15.91 19.08 6.00
CA GLY A 554 -14.70 19.73 6.47
C GLY A 554 -14.71 21.25 6.33
N TYR A 555 -13.52 21.81 6.50
CA TYR A 555 -13.26 23.24 6.47
C TYR A 555 -12.08 23.58 5.55
N LEU A 556 -12.26 24.60 4.71
CA LEU A 556 -11.20 25.29 3.96
C LEU A 556 -10.45 26.24 4.89
N PHE A 557 -9.11 26.22 4.86
CA PHE A 557 -8.27 26.99 5.78
C PHE A 557 -8.30 28.49 5.43
N SER A 558 -8.48 29.35 6.43
CA SER A 558 -8.62 30.80 6.25
C SER A 558 -7.30 31.48 5.87
N TRP A 559 -6.18 30.99 6.37
CA TRP A 559 -4.84 31.54 6.10
C TRP A 559 -4.13 30.82 4.93
N GLU A 560 -4.55 29.60 4.62
CA GLU A 560 -4.05 28.80 3.50
C GLU A 560 -5.20 28.28 2.63
N THR A 561 -5.80 29.14 1.80
CA THR A 561 -6.94 28.76 0.91
C THR A 561 -6.58 27.75 -0.20
N GLY A 562 -5.40 27.13 -0.13
CA GLY A 562 -4.99 25.94 -0.86
C GLY A 562 -5.08 24.64 -0.06
N VAL A 563 -5.63 24.64 1.16
CA VAL A 563 -5.75 23.47 2.04
C VAL A 563 -7.16 23.34 2.62
N MET A 564 -7.74 22.14 2.51
CA MET A 564 -8.95 21.73 3.24
C MET A 564 -8.60 20.58 4.19
N ALA A 565 -9.23 20.51 5.36
CA ALA A 565 -9.19 19.32 6.21
C ALA A 565 -10.57 18.99 6.77
N GLY A 566 -10.79 17.70 7.06
CA GLY A 566 -12.08 17.21 7.53
C GLY A 566 -12.11 15.70 7.72
N ARG A 567 -13.29 15.10 7.58
CA ARG A 567 -13.51 13.66 7.68
C ARG A 567 -14.38 13.09 6.58
N VAL A 568 -14.19 11.79 6.33
CA VAL A 568 -15.10 10.92 5.58
C VAL A 568 -15.41 9.71 6.47
N GLY A 569 -16.66 9.59 6.92
CA GLY A 569 -17.04 8.61 7.94
C GLY A 569 -16.29 8.80 9.26
N ASP A 570 -15.52 7.80 9.67
CA ASP A 570 -14.66 7.77 10.85
C ASP A 570 -13.18 8.15 10.57
N LYS A 571 -12.86 8.53 9.32
CA LYS A 571 -11.49 8.73 8.84
C LYS A 571 -11.21 10.20 8.56
N GLY A 572 -10.03 10.67 8.92
CA GLY A 572 -9.57 12.00 8.53
C GLY A 572 -9.23 12.06 7.04
N PHE A 573 -9.30 13.25 6.44
CA PHE A 573 -8.66 13.53 5.16
C PHE A 573 -8.14 14.97 5.14
N ILE A 574 -7.12 15.21 4.30
CA ILE A 574 -6.72 16.54 3.87
C ILE A 574 -6.97 16.61 2.35
N ALA A 575 -7.27 17.78 1.81
CA ALA A 575 -7.19 18.03 0.38
C ALA A 575 -6.32 19.26 0.09
N THR A 576 -5.40 19.13 -0.85
CA THR A 576 -4.47 20.18 -1.29
C THR A 576 -4.85 20.69 -2.68
N ARG A 577 -4.77 22.02 -2.88
CA ARG A 577 -4.96 22.64 -4.19
C ARG A 577 -3.75 22.31 -5.06
N HIS A 578 -3.98 21.56 -6.14
CA HIS A 578 -2.91 21.05 -7.00
C HIS A 578 -2.94 21.71 -8.38
N ASP A 579 -2.04 22.67 -8.61
CA ASP A 579 -1.85 23.32 -9.90
C ASP A 579 -1.06 22.39 -10.86
N PHE A 580 -1.76 21.38 -11.40
CA PHE A 580 -1.18 20.38 -12.30
C PHE A 580 -0.44 21.02 -13.49
N SER A 581 0.86 20.74 -13.61
CA SER A 581 1.68 21.23 -14.71
C SER A 581 1.26 20.63 -16.05
N ALA A 582 1.35 21.43 -17.12
CA ALA A 582 1.10 20.95 -18.47
C ALA A 582 2.11 19.85 -18.85
N PRO A 583 1.67 18.72 -19.45
CA PRO A 583 2.55 17.60 -19.73
C PRO A 583 3.61 17.93 -20.80
N GLN A 584 4.79 17.33 -20.66
CA GLN A 584 5.84 17.38 -21.67
C GLN A 584 5.45 16.43 -22.83
N VAL A 585 5.26 16.99 -24.03
CA VAL A 585 4.91 16.23 -25.24
C VAL A 585 5.96 16.42 -26.32
N SER A 586 6.40 15.32 -26.94
CA SER A 586 7.40 15.33 -28.01
C SER A 586 7.05 14.32 -29.11
N ILE A 587 7.37 14.67 -30.35
CA ILE A 587 7.27 13.76 -31.50
C ILE A 587 8.69 13.35 -31.89
N GLN A 588 8.92 12.04 -31.94
CA GLN A 588 10.20 11.42 -32.27
C GLN A 588 10.24 11.00 -33.74
N SER A 589 9.08 10.59 -34.29
CA SER A 589 8.89 10.26 -35.71
C SER A 589 7.47 10.62 -36.16
N PRO A 590 7.26 11.18 -37.38
CA PRO A 590 8.28 11.60 -38.34
C PRO A 590 9.02 12.86 -37.88
N GLN A 591 10.11 13.20 -38.56
CA GLN A 591 10.87 14.44 -38.36
C GLN A 591 10.27 15.60 -39.19
N ALA A 592 10.48 16.84 -38.77
CA ALA A 592 9.96 18.01 -39.46
C ALA A 592 10.53 18.12 -40.89
N GLY A 593 9.64 18.31 -41.87
CA GLY A 593 10.00 18.34 -43.29
C GLY A 593 10.36 16.98 -43.92
N ALA A 594 10.27 15.87 -43.17
CA ALA A 594 10.49 14.54 -43.73
C ALA A 594 9.53 14.26 -44.90
N THR A 595 10.02 13.54 -45.92
CA THR A 595 9.21 13.10 -47.05
C THR A 595 8.58 11.74 -46.76
N LEU A 596 7.26 11.72 -46.68
CA LEU A 596 6.46 10.49 -46.65
C LEU A 596 5.79 10.27 -48.02
N TYR A 597 5.39 9.04 -48.30
CA TYR A 597 4.82 8.64 -49.59
C TYR A 597 3.37 8.17 -49.45
N ARG A 598 2.53 8.55 -50.41
CA ARG A 598 1.14 8.06 -50.51
C ARG A 598 1.09 6.53 -50.61
N THR A 599 0.00 5.93 -50.13
CA THR A 599 -0.24 4.48 -50.03
C THR A 599 0.75 3.68 -49.17
N GLN A 600 1.74 4.33 -48.55
CA GLN A 600 2.69 3.67 -47.65
C GLN A 600 2.27 3.81 -46.17
N THR A 601 2.66 2.80 -45.39
CA THR A 601 2.37 2.67 -43.96
C THR A 601 3.55 3.16 -43.12
N TYR A 602 3.27 3.95 -42.08
CA TYR A 602 4.26 4.57 -41.20
C TYR A 602 3.84 4.44 -39.73
N THR A 603 4.80 4.18 -38.85
CA THR A 603 4.59 4.30 -37.40
C THR A 603 4.93 5.73 -36.98
N LEU A 604 3.93 6.47 -36.51
CA LEU A 604 4.15 7.69 -35.74
C LEU A 604 4.76 7.29 -34.40
N SER A 605 5.69 8.09 -33.88
CA SER A 605 6.28 7.85 -32.57
C SER A 605 6.37 9.16 -31.79
N GLY A 606 5.86 9.14 -30.57
CA GLY A 606 5.89 10.28 -29.67
C GLY A 606 5.87 9.84 -28.21
N GLN A 607 6.12 10.80 -27.34
CA GLN A 607 6.09 10.60 -25.89
C GLN A 607 5.31 11.75 -25.25
N ALA A 608 4.49 11.41 -24.27
CA ALA A 608 3.80 12.34 -23.39
C ALA A 608 4.12 11.97 -21.94
N ARG A 609 4.67 12.89 -21.15
CA ARG A 609 4.93 12.70 -19.72
C ARG A 609 4.36 13.83 -18.88
N GLY A 610 3.76 13.49 -17.76
CA GLY A 610 3.15 14.43 -16.82
C GLY A 610 2.61 13.70 -15.60
N ASP A 611 1.99 14.45 -14.69
CA ASP A 611 1.38 13.86 -13.50
C ASP A 611 0.08 13.12 -13.85
N ASN A 612 -0.08 11.93 -13.29
CA ASN A 612 -1.32 11.15 -13.34
C ASN A 612 -2.11 11.20 -12.02
N GLY A 613 -1.86 12.21 -11.17
CA GLY A 613 -2.47 12.36 -9.85
C GLY A 613 -1.80 11.54 -8.76
N SER A 614 -0.56 11.09 -8.99
CA SER A 614 0.25 10.40 -7.99
C SER A 614 1.31 11.31 -7.34
N GLY A 615 1.43 12.56 -7.81
CA GLY A 615 2.54 13.46 -7.46
C GLY A 615 3.84 13.11 -8.19
N PHE A 616 3.82 12.19 -9.16
CA PHE A 616 4.97 11.73 -9.93
C PHE A 616 4.75 11.87 -11.43
N ILE A 617 5.81 12.26 -12.15
CA ILE A 617 5.78 12.39 -13.61
C ILE A 617 5.90 11.00 -14.26
N VAL A 618 4.80 10.49 -14.80
CA VAL A 618 4.71 9.20 -15.53
C VAL A 618 4.51 9.42 -17.02
N ASP A 619 4.49 8.36 -17.84
CA ASP A 619 4.01 8.42 -19.23
C ASP A 619 2.46 8.47 -19.27
N LEU A 620 1.91 9.26 -20.19
CA LEU A 620 0.48 9.57 -20.30
C LEU A 620 -0.13 9.05 -21.61
N PRO A 621 -1.45 8.76 -21.64
CA PRO A 621 -2.13 8.34 -22.86
C PRO A 621 -2.15 9.46 -23.92
N CYS A 622 -1.56 9.18 -25.07
CA CYS A 622 -1.47 10.12 -26.18
C CYS A 622 -2.77 10.24 -27.00
N ARG A 623 -3.01 11.41 -27.59
CA ARG A 623 -4.03 11.66 -28.61
C ARG A 623 -3.42 12.31 -29.84
N TRP A 624 -3.55 11.65 -30.99
CA TRP A 624 -3.07 12.13 -32.28
C TRP A 624 -4.20 12.65 -33.18
N THR A 625 -3.91 13.68 -33.99
CA THR A 625 -4.77 14.21 -35.06
C THR A 625 -3.96 14.57 -36.31
N SER A 626 -4.58 14.52 -37.49
CA SER A 626 -4.00 14.91 -38.78
C SER A 626 -4.66 16.18 -39.33
N SER A 627 -3.95 16.92 -40.21
CA SER A 627 -4.52 18.01 -40.99
C SER A 627 -5.16 17.57 -42.32
N ASP A 628 -5.06 16.28 -42.68
CA ASP A 628 -5.81 15.70 -43.81
C ASP A 628 -7.26 15.45 -43.35
N SER A 629 -8.17 16.37 -43.70
CA SER A 629 -9.57 16.37 -43.22
C SER A 629 -10.43 15.19 -43.69
N GLU A 630 -9.92 14.39 -44.63
CA GLU A 630 -10.56 13.17 -45.13
C GLU A 630 -9.89 11.89 -44.58
N ASP A 631 -8.93 12.01 -43.65
CA ASP A 631 -8.25 10.86 -43.04
C ASP A 631 -9.01 10.30 -41.83
N THR A 632 -9.80 9.26 -42.10
CA THR A 632 -10.65 8.57 -41.13
C THR A 632 -9.89 7.73 -40.09
N GLN A 633 -8.56 7.66 -40.16
CA GLN A 633 -7.74 7.02 -39.11
C GLN A 633 -7.67 7.87 -37.83
N PHE A 634 -7.95 9.18 -37.90
CA PHE A 634 -7.84 10.11 -36.78
C PHE A 634 -9.21 10.55 -36.24
N PRO A 635 -9.33 10.89 -34.94
CA PRO A 635 -8.28 10.96 -33.92
C PRO A 635 -7.94 9.58 -33.32
N ILE A 636 -6.64 9.29 -33.20
CA ILE A 636 -6.15 8.08 -32.51
C ILE A 636 -5.94 8.44 -31.03
N GLN A 637 -6.37 7.56 -30.12
CA GLN A 637 -6.32 7.79 -28.67
C GLN A 637 -5.67 6.61 -27.93
N GLY A 638 -5.05 6.89 -26.78
CA GLY A 638 -4.42 5.89 -25.90
C GLY A 638 -3.07 5.35 -26.38
N ASN A 639 -2.78 5.37 -27.68
CA ASN A 639 -1.51 4.91 -28.24
C ASN A 639 -0.58 6.06 -28.64
N CYS A 640 0.61 6.11 -28.05
CA CYS A 640 1.68 7.07 -28.40
C CYS A 640 2.49 6.67 -29.65
N ASN A 641 2.47 5.39 -30.03
CA ASN A 641 3.18 4.85 -31.20
C ASN A 641 2.21 4.17 -32.20
N PRO A 642 1.23 4.89 -32.77
CA PRO A 642 0.27 4.30 -33.71
C PRO A 642 0.86 4.12 -35.11
N THR A 643 0.34 3.15 -35.85
CA THR A 643 0.67 2.92 -37.26
C THR A 643 -0.47 3.40 -38.14
N ILE A 644 -0.14 4.20 -39.15
CA ILE A 644 -1.07 4.85 -40.09
C ILE A 644 -0.67 4.55 -41.54
N THR A 645 -1.58 4.70 -42.49
CA THR A 645 -1.29 4.62 -43.93
C THR A 645 -1.74 5.89 -44.64
N LEU A 646 -0.87 6.52 -45.44
CA LEU A 646 -1.22 7.74 -46.17
C LEU A 646 -2.14 7.44 -47.37
N ARG A 647 -3.16 8.27 -47.57
CA ARG A 647 -4.17 8.04 -48.60
C ARG A 647 -3.66 8.41 -50.00
N PRO A 648 -4.21 7.83 -51.08
CA PRO A 648 -3.99 8.32 -52.45
C PRO A 648 -4.35 9.80 -52.64
N GLY A 649 -5.33 10.31 -51.90
CA GLY A 649 -5.77 11.70 -51.94
C GLY A 649 -5.03 12.66 -50.99
N SER A 650 -4.13 12.18 -50.12
CA SER A 650 -3.55 13.03 -49.07
C SER A 650 -2.80 14.23 -49.66
N PRO A 651 -2.98 15.45 -49.11
CA PRO A 651 -2.43 16.69 -49.65
C PRO A 651 -0.90 16.68 -49.62
N ALA A 652 -0.25 17.53 -50.43
CA ALA A 652 1.22 17.56 -50.58
C ALA A 652 2.01 17.92 -49.30
N SER A 653 1.32 18.42 -48.27
CA SER A 653 1.85 18.66 -46.93
C SER A 653 0.80 18.21 -45.92
N VAL A 654 1.21 17.44 -44.90
CA VAL A 654 0.34 16.97 -43.81
C VAL A 654 0.99 17.31 -42.48
N THR A 655 0.20 17.85 -41.55
CA THR A 655 0.63 18.11 -40.17
C THR A 655 0.00 17.09 -39.24
N PHE A 656 0.83 16.35 -38.50
CA PHE A 656 0.40 15.50 -37.40
C PHE A 656 0.60 16.25 -36.08
N THR A 657 -0.46 16.33 -35.28
CA THR A 657 -0.44 16.92 -33.94
C THR A 657 -0.58 15.81 -32.91
N LEU A 658 0.37 15.77 -31.97
CA LEU A 658 0.31 14.97 -30.76
C LEU A 658 -0.13 15.86 -29.59
N SER A 659 -1.13 15.41 -28.85
CA SER A 659 -1.64 16.06 -27.64
C SER A 659 -1.75 15.07 -26.48
N ALA A 660 -1.63 15.58 -25.26
CA ALA A 660 -1.87 14.83 -24.03
C ALA A 660 -2.37 15.75 -22.91
N THR A 661 -3.02 15.14 -21.92
CA THR A 661 -3.65 15.83 -20.79
C THR A 661 -3.22 15.13 -19.49
N ALA A 662 -2.68 15.88 -18.54
CA ALA A 662 -2.38 15.39 -17.19
C ALA A 662 -3.68 15.13 -16.42
N GLN A 663 -3.64 14.26 -15.40
CA GLN A 663 -4.78 14.21 -14.45
C GLN A 663 -4.85 15.57 -13.77
N GLY A 664 -5.94 16.32 -13.98
CA GLY A 664 -5.97 17.77 -13.70
C GLY A 664 -6.42 18.65 -14.87
N GLY A 665 -6.49 18.11 -16.09
CA GLY A 665 -6.99 18.84 -17.28
C GLY A 665 -5.96 19.74 -17.97
N ALA A 666 -4.85 20.05 -17.31
CA ALA A 666 -3.70 20.72 -17.92
C ALA A 666 -3.21 19.91 -19.13
N SER A 667 -3.21 20.55 -20.31
CA SER A 667 -3.01 19.88 -21.59
C SER A 667 -1.92 20.56 -22.40
N ALA A 668 -1.15 19.76 -23.12
CA ALA A 668 -0.12 20.24 -24.04
C ALA A 668 -0.24 19.55 -25.39
N GLN A 669 0.24 20.23 -26.43
CA GLN A 669 0.31 19.67 -27.78
C GLN A 669 1.58 20.13 -28.50
N THR A 670 2.05 19.31 -29.42
CA THR A 670 3.13 19.61 -30.35
C THR A 670 2.80 19.02 -31.72
N SER A 671 3.38 19.57 -32.79
CA SER A 671 3.02 19.24 -34.16
C SER A 671 4.25 19.08 -35.04
N VAL A 672 4.19 18.15 -35.98
CA VAL A 672 5.18 17.97 -37.04
C VAL A 672 4.51 18.02 -38.41
N THR A 673 5.08 18.79 -39.33
CA THR A 673 4.63 18.86 -40.72
C THR A 673 5.58 18.07 -41.60
N VAL A 674 5.03 17.22 -42.46
CA VAL A 674 5.75 16.38 -43.42
C VAL A 674 5.36 16.71 -44.86
N ASN A 675 6.31 16.52 -45.77
CA ASN A 675 6.08 16.58 -47.20
C ASN A 675 5.49 15.25 -47.68
N VAL A 676 4.45 15.26 -48.50
CA VAL A 676 3.77 14.05 -48.99
C VAL A 676 3.86 13.95 -50.51
N GLN A 677 4.62 12.96 -50.97
CA GLN A 677 4.91 12.71 -52.38
C GLN A 677 4.30 11.39 -52.87
N ASN A 678 4.32 11.16 -54.18
CA ASN A 678 4.08 9.82 -54.73
C ASN A 678 5.35 8.97 -54.51
N PRO A 679 5.25 7.65 -54.30
CA PRO A 679 6.41 6.76 -54.19
C PRO A 679 7.43 6.93 -55.32
N PRO A 680 8.73 6.70 -55.07
CA PRO A 680 9.75 6.74 -56.11
C PRO A 680 9.42 5.81 -57.28
N ASN A 681 9.56 6.31 -58.50
CA ASN A 681 9.18 5.67 -59.76
C ASN A 681 7.66 5.54 -60.02
N SER A 682 6.78 6.19 -59.25
CA SER A 682 5.37 6.35 -59.64
C SER A 682 5.24 7.17 -60.93
N GLY A 683 4.45 6.65 -61.86
CA GLY A 683 4.04 7.29 -63.11
C GLY A 683 2.82 6.56 -63.68
N PRO A 684 2.14 7.09 -64.72
CA PRO A 684 1.06 6.37 -65.36
C PRO A 684 1.57 5.03 -65.93
N PRO A 685 0.80 3.92 -65.82
CA PRO A 685 1.22 2.63 -66.36
C PRO A 685 1.41 2.68 -67.88
N SER A 686 2.40 1.96 -68.39
CA SER A 686 2.58 1.80 -69.84
C SER A 686 1.53 0.79 -70.35
N VAL A 687 0.57 1.28 -71.14
CA VAL A 687 -0.56 0.51 -71.65
C VAL A 687 -0.29 0.03 -73.07
N SER A 688 -0.79 -1.15 -73.42
CA SER A 688 -0.78 -1.71 -74.75
C SER A 688 -2.05 -2.50 -75.02
N ILE A 689 -2.53 -2.47 -76.27
CA ILE A 689 -3.67 -3.25 -76.73
C ILE A 689 -3.13 -4.51 -77.41
N LEU A 690 -3.55 -5.69 -76.92
CA LEU A 690 -3.18 -7.00 -77.42
C LEU A 690 -4.17 -7.53 -78.48
N ALA A 691 -5.44 -7.15 -78.36
CA ALA A 691 -6.51 -7.53 -79.28
C ALA A 691 -7.63 -6.47 -79.27
N PRO A 692 -8.31 -6.22 -80.41
CA PRO A 692 -7.95 -6.68 -81.75
C PRO A 692 -6.66 -5.99 -82.26
N ALA A 693 -6.14 -6.39 -83.43
CA ALA A 693 -4.97 -5.75 -84.01
C ALA A 693 -5.31 -4.34 -84.58
N ASN A 694 -4.34 -3.44 -84.65
CA ASN A 694 -4.54 -2.10 -85.20
C ASN A 694 -5.03 -2.15 -86.67
N GLY A 695 -6.11 -1.42 -86.98
CA GLY A 695 -6.77 -1.44 -88.29
C GLY A 695 -7.73 -2.63 -88.49
N SER A 696 -7.95 -3.48 -87.49
CA SER A 696 -8.93 -4.58 -87.57
C SER A 696 -10.36 -4.09 -87.73
N SER A 697 -11.24 -4.99 -88.13
CA SER A 697 -12.67 -4.71 -88.28
C SER A 697 -13.55 -5.91 -87.96
N ALA A 698 -14.80 -5.67 -87.56
CA ALA A 698 -15.79 -6.72 -87.27
C ALA A 698 -17.20 -6.33 -87.74
N SER A 699 -18.05 -7.33 -87.97
CA SER A 699 -19.49 -7.11 -88.20
C SER A 699 -20.18 -6.58 -86.93
N VAL A 700 -21.07 -5.61 -87.06
CA VAL A 700 -21.97 -5.23 -85.96
C VAL A 700 -22.87 -6.41 -85.60
N GLY A 701 -23.05 -6.65 -84.30
CA GLY A 701 -23.78 -7.80 -83.74
C GLY A 701 -22.87 -8.91 -83.23
N ASN A 702 -21.60 -8.95 -83.66
CA ASN A 702 -20.62 -9.91 -83.17
C ASN A 702 -20.00 -9.46 -81.83
N THR A 703 -19.54 -10.43 -81.04
CA THR A 703 -18.62 -10.17 -79.93
C THR A 703 -17.20 -9.94 -80.47
N VAL A 704 -16.54 -8.89 -79.99
CA VAL A 704 -15.13 -8.60 -80.26
C VAL A 704 -14.34 -8.87 -78.97
N LEU A 705 -13.28 -9.69 -79.07
CA LEU A 705 -12.35 -9.90 -77.97
C LEU A 705 -11.42 -8.68 -77.85
N LEU A 706 -11.54 -7.97 -76.73
CA LEU A 706 -10.64 -6.89 -76.33
C LEU A 706 -9.56 -7.47 -75.41
N GLY A 707 -8.29 -7.18 -75.69
CA GLY A 707 -7.14 -7.62 -74.90
C GLY A 707 -6.24 -6.45 -74.57
N GLY A 708 -5.83 -6.32 -73.31
CA GLY A 708 -5.05 -5.21 -72.80
C GLY A 708 -3.91 -5.67 -71.90
N LYS A 709 -2.80 -4.93 -71.89
CA LYS A 709 -1.66 -5.19 -71.01
C LYS A 709 -1.07 -3.89 -70.50
N ALA A 710 -0.82 -3.85 -69.20
CA ALA A 710 -0.21 -2.74 -68.48
C ALA A 710 1.13 -3.18 -67.87
N VAL A 711 2.13 -2.31 -67.89
CA VAL A 711 3.46 -2.54 -67.30
C VAL A 711 3.93 -1.25 -66.62
N GLY A 712 4.45 -1.34 -65.40
CA GLY A 712 4.74 -0.17 -64.57
C GLY A 712 3.47 0.46 -63.97
N GLY A 713 3.56 1.69 -63.46
CA GLY A 713 2.55 2.28 -62.57
C GLY A 713 3.14 2.57 -61.20
N THR A 714 2.31 2.80 -60.18
CA THR A 714 2.75 2.81 -58.78
C THR A 714 2.96 1.38 -58.25
N PRO A 715 4.11 1.07 -57.60
CA PRO A 715 4.32 -0.20 -56.93
C PRO A 715 3.49 -0.31 -55.62
N PRO A 716 2.92 -1.48 -55.27
CA PRO A 716 2.98 -2.75 -55.99
C PRO A 716 1.96 -2.82 -57.15
N TYR A 717 2.45 -3.24 -58.32
CA TYR A 717 1.76 -3.28 -59.62
C TYR A 717 0.59 -4.29 -59.72
N ARG A 718 -0.40 -4.22 -58.83
CA ARG A 718 -1.45 -5.26 -58.68
C ARG A 718 -2.88 -4.75 -58.83
N ASN A 719 -3.12 -3.49 -58.50
CA ASN A 719 -4.46 -2.89 -58.50
C ASN A 719 -4.57 -1.90 -59.67
N TYR A 720 -5.20 -2.33 -60.75
CA TYR A 720 -5.48 -1.49 -61.92
C TYR A 720 -6.98 -1.43 -62.17
N ARG A 721 -7.49 -0.23 -62.45
CA ARG A 721 -8.83 -0.02 -63.00
C ARG A 721 -8.68 0.12 -64.52
N TRP A 722 -9.45 -0.64 -65.28
CA TRP A 722 -9.35 -0.70 -66.74
C TRP A 722 -10.67 -0.21 -67.35
N THR A 723 -10.59 0.81 -68.21
CA THR A 723 -11.76 1.37 -68.90
C THR A 723 -11.52 1.35 -70.40
N TRP A 724 -12.41 0.71 -71.15
CA TRP A 724 -12.39 0.72 -72.61
C TRP A 724 -13.34 1.81 -73.12
N GLN A 725 -12.85 2.62 -74.06
CA GLN A 725 -13.64 3.67 -74.70
C GLN A 725 -13.55 3.58 -76.23
N ALA A 726 -14.56 4.11 -76.89
CA ALA A 726 -14.62 4.26 -78.34
C ALA A 726 -14.83 5.74 -78.70
N GLY A 727 -14.15 6.22 -79.74
CA GLY A 727 -14.33 7.57 -80.27
C GLY A 727 -14.23 7.64 -81.80
N LYS A 728 -15.16 8.37 -82.43
CA LYS A 728 -15.14 8.74 -83.86
C LYS A 728 -14.63 10.18 -84.01
N THR A 729 -13.96 10.51 -85.12
CA THR A 729 -13.44 11.86 -85.36
C THR A 729 -14.58 12.89 -85.36
N GLY A 730 -14.47 13.92 -84.51
CA GLY A 730 -15.52 14.94 -84.31
C GLY A 730 -16.55 14.61 -83.21
N CYS A 731 -16.42 13.46 -82.55
CA CYS A 731 -17.31 13.01 -81.47
C CYS A 731 -16.58 12.91 -80.12
N ALA A 732 -17.36 12.92 -79.04
CA ALA A 732 -16.87 12.58 -77.71
C ALA A 732 -16.53 11.08 -77.61
N GLU A 733 -15.69 10.73 -76.62
CA GLU A 733 -15.38 9.33 -76.29
C GLU A 733 -16.46 8.74 -75.39
N ILE A 734 -16.73 7.44 -75.56
CA ILE A 734 -17.86 6.74 -74.94
C ILE A 734 -17.38 5.43 -74.33
N ASP A 735 -17.72 5.18 -73.06
CA ASP A 735 -17.41 3.95 -72.35
C ASP A 735 -18.06 2.72 -72.99
N LEU A 736 -17.28 1.66 -73.14
CA LEU A 736 -17.73 0.39 -73.67
C LEU A 736 -18.17 -0.56 -72.56
N SER A 737 -19.42 -1.04 -72.66
CA SER A 737 -19.92 -2.14 -71.84
C SER A 737 -19.21 -3.45 -72.20
N VAL A 738 -18.21 -3.80 -71.38
CA VAL A 738 -17.32 -4.96 -71.58
C VAL A 738 -17.48 -5.99 -70.46
N LYS A 739 -17.38 -7.28 -70.78
CA LYS A 739 -17.45 -8.38 -69.81
C LYS A 739 -16.07 -9.03 -69.64
N ILE A 740 -15.51 -8.98 -68.43
CA ILE A 740 -14.23 -9.64 -68.11
C ILE A 740 -14.36 -11.15 -68.38
N VAL A 741 -13.35 -11.73 -69.04
CA VAL A 741 -13.25 -13.19 -69.27
C VAL A 741 -12.04 -13.79 -68.53
N PRO A 742 -12.15 -15.03 -67.98
CA PRO A 742 -11.01 -15.74 -67.41
C PRO A 742 -9.90 -15.99 -68.44
N SER A 743 -8.64 -16.01 -67.98
CA SER A 743 -7.45 -15.98 -68.84
C SER A 743 -7.25 -17.22 -69.71
N MET A 744 -7.01 -17.01 -71.01
CA MET A 744 -6.28 -17.96 -71.86
C MET A 744 -4.77 -17.66 -71.82
N PRO A 745 -3.88 -18.67 -71.93
CA PRO A 745 -2.43 -18.49 -71.90
C PRO A 745 -1.80 -18.31 -73.30
N PRO A 746 -0.55 -17.81 -73.43
CA PRO A 746 0.26 -17.09 -72.44
C PRO A 746 0.58 -15.63 -72.88
N GLY A 747 0.67 -14.67 -71.95
CA GLY A 747 1.07 -13.30 -72.32
C GLY A 747 1.06 -12.23 -71.22
N GLY A 748 0.36 -12.46 -70.11
CA GLY A 748 0.30 -11.51 -68.99
C GLY A 748 -0.49 -10.24 -69.29
N GLY A 749 -1.61 -10.37 -70.00
CA GLY A 749 -2.62 -9.33 -70.20
C GLY A 749 -3.98 -9.76 -69.67
N GLN A 750 -4.90 -8.80 -69.54
CA GLN A 750 -6.31 -9.03 -69.20
C GLN A 750 -7.19 -8.92 -70.45
N TYR A 751 -8.32 -9.62 -70.46
CA TYR A 751 -9.20 -9.74 -71.62
C TYR A 751 -10.68 -9.54 -71.26
N TRP A 752 -11.45 -9.05 -72.23
CA TRP A 752 -12.88 -8.79 -72.12
C TRP A 752 -13.61 -9.10 -73.43
N ASP A 753 -14.85 -9.57 -73.34
CA ASP A 753 -15.79 -9.61 -74.45
C ASP A 753 -16.53 -8.27 -74.57
N TRP A 754 -16.53 -7.68 -75.77
CA TRP A 754 -17.38 -6.53 -76.12
C TRP A 754 -18.45 -6.94 -77.13
N ASN A 755 -19.72 -6.85 -76.74
CA ASN A 755 -20.84 -7.06 -77.66
C ASN A 755 -21.12 -5.78 -78.47
N THR A 756 -20.87 -5.83 -79.77
CA THR A 756 -20.97 -4.65 -80.66
C THR A 756 -22.40 -4.26 -81.04
N THR A 757 -23.43 -5.03 -80.66
CA THR A 757 -24.84 -4.79 -81.06
C THR A 757 -25.33 -3.38 -80.72
N GLY A 758 -24.86 -2.79 -79.61
CA GLY A 758 -25.22 -1.42 -79.21
C GLY A 758 -24.41 -0.30 -79.88
N ALA A 759 -23.29 -0.61 -80.55
CA ALA A 759 -22.26 0.37 -80.92
C ALA A 759 -22.67 1.39 -81.99
N GLN A 760 -23.80 1.17 -82.68
CA GLN A 760 -24.35 2.10 -83.67
C GLN A 760 -25.30 3.14 -83.07
N ASN A 761 -26.02 2.82 -81.99
CA ASN A 761 -27.17 3.59 -81.50
C ASN A 761 -26.77 4.69 -80.51
N ILE A 762 -25.77 5.49 -80.90
CA ILE A 762 -25.25 6.61 -80.12
C ILE A 762 -25.89 7.92 -80.64
N PRO A 763 -26.45 8.77 -79.76
CA PRO A 763 -27.05 10.05 -80.16
C PRO A 763 -26.09 10.95 -80.96
N GLY A 764 -26.63 11.71 -81.92
CA GLY A 764 -25.87 12.71 -82.69
C GLY A 764 -25.04 12.16 -83.86
N GLY A 765 -25.17 10.87 -84.22
CA GLY A 765 -24.43 10.27 -85.33
C GLY A 765 -23.02 9.78 -84.96
N CYS A 766 -22.70 9.75 -83.67
CA CYS A 766 -21.41 9.31 -83.13
C CYS A 766 -21.29 7.79 -82.93
N GLY A 767 -22.09 7.01 -83.67
CA GLY A 767 -22.00 5.55 -83.70
C GLY A 767 -20.70 5.06 -84.36
N PHE A 768 -20.26 3.86 -84.00
CA PHE A 768 -19.16 3.19 -84.69
C PHE A 768 -19.69 2.53 -85.97
N ASP A 769 -19.11 2.93 -87.11
CA ASP A 769 -19.61 2.58 -88.44
C ASP A 769 -18.48 2.38 -89.47
N ASN A 770 -18.88 2.39 -90.76
CA ASN A 770 -18.01 2.18 -91.91
C ASN A 770 -16.92 3.25 -92.09
N ASP A 771 -16.96 4.40 -91.42
CA ASP A 771 -15.90 5.42 -91.59
C ASP A 771 -14.64 5.07 -90.77
N GLY A 772 -14.79 4.19 -89.78
CA GLY A 772 -13.74 3.84 -88.82
C GLY A 772 -13.64 4.82 -87.65
N GLY A 773 -13.06 4.34 -86.55
CA GLY A 773 -12.85 5.11 -85.34
C GLY A 773 -11.66 4.59 -84.55
N THR A 774 -11.51 5.09 -83.32
CA THR A 774 -10.46 4.71 -82.39
C THR A 774 -11.05 3.91 -81.23
N LEU A 775 -10.51 2.72 -80.96
CA LEU A 775 -10.65 2.06 -79.66
C LEU A 775 -9.52 2.54 -78.76
N ARG A 776 -9.86 2.96 -77.53
CA ARG A 776 -8.89 3.34 -76.50
C ARG A 776 -9.06 2.45 -75.27
N LEU A 777 -7.93 2.10 -74.67
CA LEU A 777 -7.86 1.48 -73.35
C LEU A 777 -7.18 2.46 -72.41
N TYR A 778 -7.86 2.79 -71.32
CA TYR A 778 -7.32 3.53 -70.18
C TYR A 778 -7.05 2.57 -69.03
N VAL A 779 -5.92 2.75 -68.35
CA VAL A 779 -5.54 1.97 -67.17
C VAL A 779 -5.09 2.93 -66.07
N THR A 780 -5.80 2.92 -64.95
CA THR A 780 -5.61 3.82 -63.82
C THR A 780 -5.10 3.02 -62.62
N ASP A 781 -4.05 3.51 -61.96
CA ASP A 781 -3.48 2.89 -60.76
C ASP A 781 -4.08 3.41 -59.43
N ASP A 782 -3.61 2.89 -58.30
CA ASP A 782 -4.07 3.27 -56.96
C ASP A 782 -3.80 4.75 -56.57
N LEU A 783 -2.98 5.50 -57.33
CA LEU A 783 -2.80 6.94 -57.17
C LEU A 783 -3.60 7.77 -58.18
N ASN A 784 -4.53 7.13 -58.90
CA ASN A 784 -5.29 7.68 -60.02
C ASN A 784 -4.43 8.13 -61.21
N LEU A 785 -3.19 7.64 -61.33
CA LEU A 785 -2.35 7.90 -62.49
C LEU A 785 -2.83 7.03 -63.65
N THR A 786 -3.32 7.67 -64.71
CA THR A 786 -3.92 6.98 -65.86
C THR A 786 -2.99 6.97 -67.05
N GLY A 787 -2.60 5.77 -67.49
CA GLY A 787 -2.00 5.54 -68.79
C GLY A 787 -3.06 5.15 -69.82
N SER A 788 -2.74 5.26 -71.12
CA SER A 788 -3.64 4.82 -72.18
C SER A 788 -2.92 4.32 -73.43
N ALA A 789 -3.65 3.53 -74.22
CA ALA A 789 -3.26 3.08 -75.55
C ALA A 789 -4.45 3.16 -76.50
N SER A 790 -4.19 3.29 -77.80
CA SER A 790 -5.22 3.43 -78.82
C SER A 790 -4.89 2.66 -80.10
N ILE A 791 -5.94 2.18 -80.78
CA ILE A 791 -5.86 1.58 -82.12
C ILE A 791 -6.99 2.09 -83.01
N ALA A 792 -6.75 2.13 -84.32
CA ALA A 792 -7.82 2.25 -85.29
C ALA A 792 -8.62 0.95 -85.34
N PHE A 793 -9.95 1.06 -85.43
CA PHE A 793 -10.86 -0.07 -85.54
C PHE A 793 -12.10 0.35 -86.35
N ARG A 794 -12.74 -0.61 -87.04
CA ARG A 794 -13.90 -0.34 -87.92
C ARG A 794 -15.00 -1.36 -87.67
N LEU A 795 -16.24 -0.90 -87.51
CA LEU A 795 -17.39 -1.80 -87.53
C LEU A 795 -18.07 -1.73 -88.89
N TYR A 796 -18.19 -2.86 -89.57
CA TYR A 796 -18.88 -2.94 -90.85
C TYR A 796 -20.30 -3.49 -90.69
N TYR A 797 -21.22 -2.92 -91.47
CA TYR A 797 -22.57 -3.44 -91.59
C TYR A 797 -22.57 -4.57 -92.63
N VAL A 798 -22.87 -5.79 -92.20
CA VAL A 798 -23.30 -6.87 -93.10
C VAL A 798 -24.82 -6.77 -93.20
N PRO A 799 -25.40 -6.40 -94.35
CA PRO A 799 -26.84 -6.47 -94.53
C PRO A 799 -27.30 -7.93 -94.34
N PRO A 800 -28.44 -8.20 -93.68
CA PRO A 800 -29.00 -9.53 -93.69
C PRO A 800 -29.22 -10.00 -95.14
N PRO A 801 -28.97 -11.28 -95.47
CA PRO A 801 -29.35 -11.81 -96.77
C PRO A 801 -30.85 -11.59 -97.00
N ARG A 802 -31.20 -11.18 -98.22
CA ARG A 802 -32.58 -10.83 -98.62
C ARG A 802 -33.49 -12.05 -98.69
#